data_AF-A0A835GKJ3-F1
#
_entry.id   AF-A0A835GKJ3-F1
#
_cell.length_a   1.000
_cell.length_b   1.000
_cell.length_c   1.000
_cell.angle_alpha   90.00
_cell.angle_beta   90.00
_cell.angle_gamma   90.00
#
_symmetry.space_group_name_H-M   'P 1'
#
loop_
_entity.id
_entity.type
_entity.pdbx_description
1 polymer ?
#
loop_
_entity_poly.entity_id
_entity_poly.type
_entity_poly.pdbx_seq_one_letter_code
_entity_poly.pdbx_strand_id
1 'polypeptide(L)'
;MVRTMSNASVSIKFRAGLTPSDPEQQPVLIVGQAAHLGALNWDDVRCKLEPRVTEEAWRRGLQCVTSSPGDSCELWPRAVSLASLPARRSRHAAPARNHALAKIVRSTQRSTDETIVLVCRKRDVLANGESEDEGIGPLDPALCENTLSAEEVQTLQDAADATRLAARITDTPANIMNVDKFIEFAQCRTRPAGLTPSDPEQQPVLIVGQAAHLGALNWDDVRCKLEPRVTEEAWRRGLQCVTSSPGDSCELWPRAVSLASLPARRSRHAAPARNHALAKIVRSTQRSTDETIVLVCRKRDVLANGESEDEGIGPLDPALCENTLSAEEVQTLQDAADATRLAARITDTPANIMNVDKFIEEAFKVAKELDILEPTVIRGEELKARGMGGIYGVGRAAACPPALVTLSYMAPGAADSVAWVGKGIVYDTGGLSIKARTSMVGMKGDCGGAAAVLAAFALAVKSKPTINLHAVLCLAENAVGPLATRPDDIHTLYSGRTVEINNTDAEGRLVLSDGVVYASRDLKADTIVDVATLTGAQGTATGKYHAGIVSNSARLEARCVAAGLRCGDLAHPLPFAPELHFTEFTSCVADMKNSVADRNNAQPSCAGLFILSHLGFDFPGSWLHIDMAAPAHCVYTMIDYFSKFLQYFVTTQLNILFYRYKSTPEEEKSIKERFAKNTKLVSQNLTNMVVKNTKQNIKLPHFNSI
;
A
#
# COMPACT_ATOMS: atom_id res chain seq x y z
N MET A 1 -19.67 41.30 3.41
CA MET A 1 -19.40 40.49 4.61
C MET A 1 -19.10 39.06 4.17
N VAL A 2 -17.84 38.78 3.87
CA VAL A 2 -17.36 37.39 3.88
C VAL A 2 -17.52 36.95 5.33
N ARG A 3 -18.25 35.86 5.62
CA ARG A 3 -18.13 35.20 6.91
C ARG A 3 -16.64 35.00 7.08
N THR A 4 -15.98 35.77 7.95
CA THR A 4 -14.65 35.44 8.45
C THR A 4 -14.76 33.96 8.75
N MET A 5 -14.10 33.12 7.95
CA MET A 5 -13.95 31.72 8.34
C MET A 5 -13.31 31.87 9.71
N SER A 6 -14.10 31.59 10.75
CA SER A 6 -13.57 31.58 12.10
C SER A 6 -12.36 30.67 11.98
N ASN A 7 -11.18 31.20 12.26
CA ASN A 7 -10.00 30.43 12.61
C ASN A 7 -10.30 29.65 13.91
N ALA A 8 -11.41 28.91 13.95
CA ALA A 8 -11.62 27.80 14.85
C ALA A 8 -10.66 26.73 14.32
N SER A 9 -9.38 26.93 14.60
CA SER A 9 -8.37 25.91 14.46
C SER A 9 -8.80 24.78 15.38
N VAL A 10 -9.47 23.77 14.82
CA VAL A 10 -9.63 22.48 15.51
C VAL A 10 -8.23 22.09 15.99
N SER A 11 -8.04 21.69 17.24
CA SER A 11 -6.73 21.23 17.72
C SER A 11 -6.84 19.74 17.92
N ILE A 12 -6.12 18.96 17.13
CA ILE A 12 -6.03 17.51 17.32
C ILE A 12 -4.85 17.27 18.26
N LYS A 13 -5.07 16.50 19.31
CA LYS A 13 -4.03 16.15 20.30
C LYS A 13 -4.03 14.65 20.51
N PHE A 14 -2.92 13.99 20.21
CA PHE A 14 -2.73 12.57 20.51
C PHE A 14 -2.18 12.38 21.91
N ARG A 15 -2.56 11.27 22.55
CA ARG A 15 -2.10 10.89 23.90
C ARG A 15 -1.92 9.39 23.97
N ALA A 16 -0.88 8.96 24.67
CA ALA A 16 -0.74 7.57 25.08
C ALA A 16 -1.68 7.30 26.27
N GLY A 17 -2.60 6.35 26.09
CA GLY A 17 -3.52 5.92 27.14
C GLY A 17 -4.71 6.86 27.42
N LEU A 18 -5.57 6.42 28.35
CA LEU A 18 -6.79 7.14 28.70
C LEU A 18 -6.61 8.00 29.96
N THR A 19 -7.09 9.24 29.90
CA THR A 19 -7.16 10.14 31.06
C THR A 19 -8.59 10.29 31.55
N PRO A 20 -8.85 10.39 32.87
CA PRO A 20 -10.20 10.60 33.37
C PRO A 20 -10.88 11.85 32.77
N SER A 21 -12.16 11.76 32.42
CA SER A 21 -12.97 12.89 31.93
C SER A 21 -14.47 12.60 32.11
N ASP A 22 -15.27 13.61 32.44
CA ASP A 22 -16.74 13.49 32.50
C ASP A 22 -17.33 13.66 31.08
N PRO A 23 -18.04 12.65 30.53
CA PRO A 23 -18.67 12.73 29.22
C PRO A 23 -19.61 13.91 29.01
N GLU A 24 -20.27 14.42 30.06
CA GLU A 24 -21.18 15.55 29.93
C GLU A 24 -20.42 16.84 29.55
N GLN A 25 -19.19 16.98 30.02
CA GLN A 25 -18.33 18.13 29.71
C GLN A 25 -17.49 17.88 28.45
N GLN A 26 -16.99 16.65 28.29
CA GLN A 26 -16.15 16.25 27.18
C GLN A 26 -16.70 14.96 26.56
N PRO A 27 -17.57 15.08 25.53
CA PRO A 27 -18.14 13.93 24.85
C PRO A 27 -17.10 12.90 24.40
N VAL A 28 -17.47 11.61 24.45
CA VAL A 28 -16.57 10.50 24.13
C VAL A 28 -17.14 9.65 23.00
N LEU A 29 -16.32 9.42 21.98
CA LEU A 29 -16.52 8.40 20.95
C LEU A 29 -15.51 7.28 21.18
N ILE A 30 -15.97 6.06 21.44
CA ILE A 30 -15.12 4.87 21.44
C ILE A 30 -15.33 4.15 20.10
N VAL A 31 -14.25 3.89 19.36
CA VAL A 31 -14.34 3.30 18.03
C VAL A 31 -13.21 2.30 17.79
N GLY A 32 -13.55 1.16 17.19
CA GLY A 32 -12.57 0.10 16.91
C GLY A 32 -13.17 -1.03 16.10
N GLN A 33 -12.37 -2.04 15.76
CA GLN A 33 -12.92 -3.25 15.15
C GLN A 33 -13.70 -4.05 16.20
N ALA A 34 -14.78 -4.74 15.80
CA ALA A 34 -15.62 -5.51 16.71
C ALA A 34 -14.81 -6.48 17.60
N ALA A 35 -13.84 -7.20 17.03
CA ALA A 35 -12.96 -8.09 17.77
C ALA A 35 -12.10 -7.37 18.83
N HIS A 36 -11.61 -6.16 18.53
CA HIS A 36 -10.80 -5.38 19.46
C HIS A 36 -11.64 -4.75 20.56
N LEU A 37 -12.83 -4.25 20.21
CA LEU A 37 -13.80 -3.73 21.18
C LEU A 37 -14.25 -4.83 22.15
N GLY A 38 -14.53 -6.03 21.64
CA GLY A 38 -14.95 -7.17 22.45
C GLY A 38 -13.89 -7.67 23.44
N ALA A 39 -12.63 -7.27 23.26
CA ALA A 39 -11.53 -7.61 24.15
C ALA A 39 -11.36 -6.63 25.33
N LEU A 40 -12.06 -5.49 25.31
CA LEU A 40 -12.01 -4.49 26.38
C LEU A 40 -12.86 -4.89 27.58
N ASN A 41 -12.32 -4.67 28.78
CA ASN A 41 -13.05 -4.77 30.03
C ASN A 41 -13.52 -3.39 30.51
N TRP A 42 -14.46 -3.38 31.47
CA TRP A 42 -14.97 -2.13 32.05
C TRP A 42 -13.85 -1.28 32.66
N ASP A 43 -12.90 -1.90 33.36
CA ASP A 43 -11.80 -1.20 34.01
C ASP A 43 -10.87 -0.47 33.04
N ASP A 44 -10.79 -0.92 31.79
CA ASP A 44 -9.97 -0.31 30.75
C ASP A 44 -10.54 1.05 30.32
N VAL A 45 -11.87 1.22 30.34
CA VAL A 45 -12.57 2.39 29.78
C VAL A 45 -13.34 3.22 30.80
N ARG A 46 -13.57 2.71 32.02
CA ARG A 46 -14.42 3.37 33.04
C ARG A 46 -14.03 4.82 33.32
N CYS A 47 -12.73 5.14 33.25
CA CYS A 47 -12.23 6.50 33.48
C CYS A 47 -12.77 7.54 32.47
N LYS A 48 -13.21 7.09 31.28
CA LYS A 48 -13.83 7.93 30.24
C LYS A 48 -15.35 7.91 30.27
N LEU A 49 -15.96 7.06 31.07
CA LEU A 49 -17.38 6.75 31.02
C LEU A 49 -18.11 7.15 32.30
N GLU A 50 -17.43 7.06 33.45
CA GLU A 50 -17.96 7.48 34.74
C GLU A 50 -18.04 9.01 34.86
N PRO A 51 -19.04 9.52 35.60
CA PRO A 51 -20.11 8.80 36.30
C PRO A 51 -21.36 8.54 35.42
N ARG A 52 -21.30 8.82 34.12
CA ARG A 52 -22.51 8.91 33.26
C ARG A 52 -22.99 7.57 32.73
N VAL A 53 -22.07 6.69 32.37
CA VAL A 53 -22.38 5.37 31.84
C VAL A 53 -22.10 4.34 32.92
N THR A 54 -23.01 3.38 33.11
CA THR A 54 -22.82 2.25 34.01
C THR A 54 -22.17 1.07 33.28
N GLU A 55 -21.55 0.16 34.03
CA GLU A 55 -20.98 -1.08 33.46
C GLU A 55 -22.04 -1.89 32.68
N GLU A 56 -23.29 -1.92 33.17
CA GLU A 56 -24.40 -2.60 32.47
C GLU A 56 -24.71 -1.96 31.11
N ALA A 57 -24.75 -0.62 31.05
CA ALA A 57 -24.95 0.11 29.81
C ALA A 57 -23.79 -0.12 28.82
N TRP A 58 -22.55 -0.13 29.31
CA TRP A 58 -21.36 -0.49 28.53
C TRP A 58 -21.48 -1.89 27.92
N ARG A 59 -21.80 -2.91 28.73
CA ARG A 59 -21.95 -4.29 28.23
C ARG A 59 -23.03 -4.42 27.16
N ARG A 60 -24.17 -3.74 27.33
CA ARG A 60 -25.24 -3.73 26.31
C ARG A 60 -24.80 -3.07 25.00
N GLY A 61 -24.13 -1.92 25.08
CA GLY A 61 -23.65 -1.26 23.86
C GLY A 61 -22.52 -2.03 23.19
N LEU A 62 -21.64 -2.66 23.96
CA LEU A 62 -20.60 -3.54 23.43
C LEU A 62 -21.21 -4.72 22.68
N GLN A 63 -22.24 -5.36 23.24
CA GLN A 63 -22.99 -6.42 22.57
C GLN A 63 -23.62 -5.93 21.26
N CYS A 64 -24.16 -4.71 21.23
CA CYS A 64 -24.76 -4.11 20.03
C CYS A 64 -23.73 -3.99 18.89
N VAL A 65 -22.58 -3.35 19.16
CA VAL A 65 -21.57 -3.08 18.11
C VAL A 65 -20.72 -4.31 17.74
N THR A 66 -20.67 -5.33 18.60
CA THR A 66 -19.99 -6.60 18.30
C THR A 66 -20.86 -7.56 17.50
N SER A 67 -22.19 -7.55 17.74
CA SER A 67 -23.15 -8.38 17.00
C SER A 67 -23.41 -7.85 15.59
N SER A 68 -23.29 -6.53 15.38
CA SER A 68 -23.48 -5.86 14.09
C SER A 68 -22.29 -4.96 13.72
N PRO A 69 -21.17 -5.52 13.20
CA PRO A 69 -20.00 -4.73 12.84
C PRO A 69 -20.29 -3.69 11.75
N GLY A 70 -19.98 -2.42 12.02
CA GLY A 70 -20.29 -1.26 11.18
C GLY A 70 -21.34 -0.32 11.79
N ASP A 71 -22.03 -0.74 12.85
CA ASP A 71 -23.04 0.06 13.55
C ASP A 71 -22.44 0.89 14.69
N SER A 72 -23.20 1.91 15.09
CA SER A 72 -22.95 2.74 16.27
C SER A 72 -24.09 2.65 17.27
N CYS A 73 -23.75 2.82 18.56
CA CYS A 73 -24.65 2.77 19.68
C CYS A 73 -24.38 3.98 20.60
N GLU A 74 -25.39 4.79 20.89
CA GLU A 74 -25.25 5.80 21.94
C GLU A 74 -25.43 5.16 23.31
N LEU A 75 -24.39 5.26 24.14
CA LEU A 75 -24.40 4.78 25.53
C LEU A 75 -24.99 5.83 26.47
N TRP A 76 -24.82 7.12 26.13
CA TRP A 76 -25.43 8.23 26.82
C TRP A 76 -25.84 9.30 25.81
N PRO A 77 -27.09 9.81 25.86
CA PRO A 77 -27.60 10.75 24.87
C PRO A 77 -26.67 11.95 24.71
N ARG A 78 -26.18 12.16 23.49
CA ARG A 78 -25.33 13.31 23.13
C ARG A 78 -24.02 13.46 23.92
N ALA A 79 -23.61 12.47 24.72
CA ALA A 79 -22.34 12.50 25.46
C ALA A 79 -21.44 11.29 25.18
N VAL A 80 -21.97 10.07 25.02
CA VAL A 80 -21.15 8.87 24.78
C VAL A 80 -21.68 8.05 23.63
N SER A 81 -20.81 7.75 22.67
CA SER A 81 -21.09 6.88 21.53
C SER A 81 -20.02 5.79 21.43
N LEU A 82 -20.46 4.58 21.09
CA LEU A 82 -19.61 3.43 20.79
C LEU A 82 -19.87 3.02 19.34
N ALA A 83 -18.84 2.81 18.53
CA ALA A 83 -18.98 2.46 17.12
C ALA A 83 -18.01 1.37 16.70
N SER A 84 -18.47 0.44 15.86
CA SER A 84 -17.61 -0.60 15.30
C SER A 84 -17.23 -0.30 13.85
N LEU A 85 -15.99 -0.63 13.48
CA LEU A 85 -15.54 -0.58 12.10
C LEU A 85 -16.07 -1.80 11.32
N PRO A 86 -16.42 -1.65 10.02
CA PRO A 86 -17.01 -2.74 9.22
C PRO A 86 -16.12 -3.99 9.20
N ALA A 87 -16.68 -5.19 9.43
CA ALA A 87 -15.88 -6.42 9.50
C ALA A 87 -15.22 -6.81 8.17
N ARG A 88 -15.87 -6.52 7.05
CA ARG A 88 -15.40 -6.92 5.71
C ARG A 88 -14.54 -5.82 5.09
N ARG A 89 -13.45 -6.24 4.44
CA ARG A 89 -12.60 -5.38 3.60
C ARG A 89 -12.21 -6.12 2.32
N SER A 90 -11.95 -5.37 1.26
CA SER A 90 -11.32 -5.93 0.07
C SER A 90 -9.79 -5.95 0.22
N ARG A 91 -9.12 -6.68 -0.66
CA ARG A 91 -7.65 -6.73 -0.73
C ARG A 91 -6.97 -5.39 -1.10
N HIS A 92 -7.76 -4.43 -1.59
CA HIS A 92 -7.34 -3.10 -2.00
C HIS A 92 -7.76 -2.01 -1.00
N ALA A 93 -8.42 -2.39 0.10
CA ALA A 93 -8.74 -1.50 1.21
C ALA A 93 -7.71 -1.66 2.33
N ALA A 94 -7.39 -0.55 3.00
CA ALA A 94 -6.51 -0.56 4.15
C ALA A 94 -7.03 -1.52 5.24
N PRO A 95 -6.18 -2.39 5.81
CA PRO A 95 -6.57 -3.30 6.90
C PRO A 95 -7.23 -2.58 8.09
N ALA A 96 -6.76 -1.37 8.38
CA ALA A 96 -7.23 -0.53 9.47
C ALA A 96 -8.62 0.11 9.27
N ARG A 97 -9.18 0.08 8.04
CA ARG A 97 -10.53 0.61 7.73
C ARG A 97 -10.70 2.11 8.04
N ASN A 98 -9.64 2.88 7.93
CA ASN A 98 -9.58 4.33 8.14
C ASN A 98 -10.66 5.13 7.37
N HIS A 99 -11.03 4.71 6.15
CA HIS A 99 -12.13 5.31 5.40
C HIS A 99 -13.47 5.28 6.14
N ALA A 100 -13.74 4.22 6.91
CA ALA A 100 -14.93 4.10 7.73
C ALA A 100 -14.80 4.92 9.02
N LEU A 101 -13.61 4.97 9.61
CA LEU A 101 -13.33 5.79 10.80
C LEU A 101 -13.66 7.27 10.54
N ALA A 102 -13.16 7.85 9.44
CA ALA A 102 -13.43 9.24 9.07
C ALA A 102 -14.93 9.53 8.90
N LYS A 103 -15.68 8.57 8.33
CA LYS A 103 -17.13 8.67 8.18
C LYS A 103 -17.85 8.62 9.53
N ILE A 104 -17.46 7.70 10.41
CA ILE A 104 -18.02 7.55 11.75
C ILE A 104 -17.79 8.84 12.52
N VAL A 105 -16.53 9.29 12.64
CA VAL A 105 -16.15 10.51 13.37
C VAL A 105 -17.01 11.69 12.90
N ARG A 106 -17.14 11.93 11.59
CA ARG A 106 -18.00 13.01 11.08
C ARG A 106 -19.48 12.85 11.46
N SER A 107 -20.01 11.63 11.34
CA SER A 107 -21.43 11.38 11.64
C SER A 107 -21.75 11.51 13.12
N THR A 108 -20.76 11.32 13.99
CA THR A 108 -20.88 11.41 15.45
C THR A 108 -20.33 12.72 16.01
N GLN A 109 -19.69 13.55 15.18
CA GLN A 109 -19.00 14.76 15.59
C GLN A 109 -19.96 15.72 16.26
N ARG A 110 -19.57 16.22 17.43
CA ARG A 110 -20.36 17.20 18.20
C ARG A 110 -19.74 18.60 18.07
N SER A 111 -20.53 19.65 18.30
CA SER A 111 -20.08 21.05 18.17
C SER A 111 -19.23 21.55 19.36
N THR A 112 -18.61 20.64 20.10
CA THR A 112 -17.85 20.86 21.34
C THR A 112 -16.58 20.01 21.31
N ASP A 113 -15.62 20.32 22.17
CA ASP A 113 -14.41 19.51 22.33
C ASP A 113 -14.76 18.05 22.69
N GLU A 114 -14.34 17.10 21.86
CA GLU A 114 -14.64 15.68 22.01
C GLU A 114 -13.38 14.84 22.19
N THR A 115 -13.50 13.70 22.88
CA THR A 115 -12.46 12.68 22.97
C THR A 115 -12.81 11.52 22.06
N ILE A 116 -11.88 11.12 21.21
CA ILE A 116 -11.98 9.88 20.44
C ILE A 116 -11.04 8.87 21.07
N VAL A 117 -11.59 7.75 21.54
CA VAL A 117 -10.86 6.58 21.99
C VAL A 117 -10.82 5.59 20.84
N LEU A 118 -9.64 5.45 20.25
CA LEU A 118 -9.41 4.51 19.16
C LEU A 118 -8.90 3.19 19.73
N VAL A 119 -9.62 2.11 19.43
CA VAL A 119 -9.31 0.75 19.87
C VAL A 119 -8.83 -0.04 18.67
N CYS A 120 -7.51 -0.19 18.56
CA CYS A 120 -6.86 -0.86 17.43
C CYS A 120 -5.54 -1.49 17.86
N ARG A 121 -4.95 -2.31 16.99
CA ARG A 121 -3.61 -2.86 17.19
C ARG A 121 -2.56 -1.80 16.95
N LYS A 122 -1.41 -1.89 17.63
CA LYS A 122 -0.25 -1.01 17.42
C LYS A 122 0.09 -0.77 15.93
N ARG A 123 0.12 -1.84 15.12
CA ARG A 123 0.39 -1.74 13.67
C ARG A 123 -0.63 -0.91 12.87
N ASP A 124 -1.87 -0.83 13.36
CA ASP A 124 -2.99 -0.11 12.74
C ASP A 124 -3.11 1.32 13.31
N VAL A 125 -2.38 1.62 14.40
CA VAL A 125 -2.32 2.96 15.00
C VAL A 125 -1.88 3.92 13.93
N LEU A 126 -0.81 3.65 13.19
CA LEU A 126 -0.40 4.38 11.97
C LEU A 126 -1.52 4.74 11.00
N ALA A 127 -2.23 3.76 10.46
CA ALA A 127 -3.34 4.02 9.52
C ALA A 127 -4.49 4.84 10.13
N ASN A 128 -4.47 4.99 11.45
CA ASN A 128 -5.38 5.78 12.26
C ASN A 128 -4.62 6.85 13.10
N GLY A 129 -3.34 7.14 12.74
CA GLY A 129 -2.33 7.91 13.48
C GLY A 129 -1.20 7.15 14.27
N GLU A 130 0.05 7.12 13.77
CA GLU A 130 1.37 6.43 14.06
C GLU A 130 1.91 5.66 15.33
N SER A 131 2.57 4.48 15.09
CA SER A 131 3.73 3.83 15.80
C SER A 131 4.51 2.75 14.98
N GLU A 132 5.82 2.56 15.26
CA GLU A 132 6.75 1.60 14.61
C GLU A 132 6.68 0.17 15.19
N ASP A 133 6.75 -0.89 14.35
CA ASP A 133 7.63 -2.06 14.63
C ASP A 133 7.78 -3.10 13.48
N GLU A 134 8.92 -3.78 13.55
CA GLU A 134 9.43 -5.06 13.05
C GLU A 134 8.83 -5.77 11.81
N GLY A 135 9.68 -5.86 10.78
CA GLY A 135 9.95 -7.12 10.06
C GLY A 135 8.79 -7.76 9.28
N ILE A 136 8.65 -7.41 8.00
CA ILE A 136 7.96 -8.28 7.04
C ILE A 136 8.95 -8.67 5.95
N GLY A 137 9.17 -9.98 5.82
CA GLY A 137 9.98 -10.59 4.77
C GLY A 137 9.50 -10.21 3.36
N PRO A 138 10.36 -10.33 2.35
CA PRO A 138 10.10 -9.83 1.00
C PRO A 138 8.80 -10.39 0.44
N LEU A 139 7.95 -9.50 -0.06
CA LEU A 139 6.98 -9.82 -1.09
C LEU A 139 7.80 -10.15 -2.35
N ASP A 140 8.11 -11.43 -2.55
CA ASP A 140 8.98 -11.89 -3.64
C ASP A 140 8.41 -11.53 -5.03
N PRO A 141 9.11 -10.65 -5.77
CA PRO A 141 8.96 -10.43 -7.20
C PRO A 141 10.07 -11.22 -7.91
N ALA A 142 9.95 -12.54 -8.00
CA ALA A 142 10.98 -13.34 -8.64
C ALA A 142 11.02 -13.05 -10.15
N LEU A 143 12.05 -12.28 -10.54
CA LEU A 143 12.89 -12.36 -11.75
C LEU A 143 13.08 -10.99 -12.43
N CYS A 144 14.16 -10.29 -12.08
CA CYS A 144 14.89 -9.42 -13.01
C CYS A 144 16.39 -9.72 -12.88
N GLU A 145 17.04 -9.80 -14.03
CA GLU A 145 18.21 -10.62 -14.37
C GLU A 145 19.55 -10.14 -13.78
N ASN A 146 20.42 -11.10 -13.43
CA ASN A 146 21.85 -11.12 -13.78
C ASN A 146 22.43 -12.54 -13.57
N THR A 147 23.26 -12.97 -14.52
CA THR A 147 23.86 -14.31 -14.69
C THR A 147 24.70 -14.78 -13.50
N LEU A 148 24.37 -15.96 -12.96
CA LEU A 148 25.10 -16.63 -11.86
C LEU A 148 25.89 -17.85 -12.37
N SER A 149 26.99 -18.15 -11.70
CA SER A 149 27.95 -19.20 -12.05
C SER A 149 27.44 -20.63 -11.75
N ALA A 150 28.04 -21.65 -12.38
CA ALA A 150 27.54 -23.03 -12.33
C ALA A 150 27.52 -23.67 -10.91
N GLU A 151 28.31 -23.17 -9.96
CA GLU A 151 28.24 -23.61 -8.55
C GLU A 151 27.10 -22.92 -7.76
N GLU A 152 26.63 -21.74 -8.18
CA GLU A 152 25.50 -21.03 -7.55
C GLU A 152 24.14 -21.61 -8.00
N VAL A 153 24.09 -22.26 -9.15
CA VAL A 153 22.89 -22.95 -9.68
C VAL A 153 22.46 -24.13 -8.79
N GLN A 154 23.41 -24.82 -8.16
CA GLN A 154 23.10 -25.97 -7.31
C GLN A 154 22.48 -25.55 -5.96
N THR A 155 22.79 -24.34 -5.49
CA THR A 155 22.29 -23.81 -4.21
C THR A 155 20.92 -23.12 -4.36
N LEU A 156 20.57 -22.66 -5.57
CA LEU A 156 19.26 -22.10 -5.90
C LEU A 156 18.19 -23.15 -6.22
N GLN A 157 18.57 -24.38 -6.55
CA GLN A 157 17.63 -25.51 -6.64
C GLN A 157 17.04 -25.89 -5.28
N ASP A 158 17.77 -25.64 -4.19
CA ASP A 158 17.31 -25.92 -2.83
C ASP A 158 16.45 -24.77 -2.23
N ALA A 159 16.51 -23.57 -2.81
CA ALA A 159 15.73 -22.40 -2.37
C ALA A 159 14.41 -22.17 -3.14
N ALA A 160 14.27 -22.78 -4.33
CA ALA A 160 13.07 -22.69 -5.18
C ALA A 160 11.83 -23.38 -4.57
N ASP A 161 12.00 -24.16 -3.50
CA ASP A 161 10.92 -24.89 -2.82
C ASP A 161 10.10 -24.03 -1.83
N ALA A 162 10.61 -22.86 -1.45
CA ALA A 162 10.05 -22.07 -0.35
C ALA A 162 8.98 -21.01 -0.74
N THR A 163 8.90 -20.54 -2.00
CA THR A 163 8.17 -19.27 -2.29
C THR A 163 7.35 -19.32 -3.58
N ARG A 164 6.12 -19.84 -3.56
CA ARG A 164 5.28 -19.89 -4.76
C ARG A 164 3.77 -19.95 -4.64
N LEU A 165 3.14 -19.71 -3.49
CA LEU A 165 1.67 -19.79 -3.43
C LEU A 165 1.11 -18.94 -2.26
N ALA A 166 1.01 -17.62 -2.47
CA ALA A 166 0.15 -16.71 -1.70
C ALA A 166 -0.24 -15.55 -2.62
N ALA A 167 -1.46 -15.56 -3.16
CA ALA A 167 -2.09 -14.36 -3.74
C ALA A 167 -3.56 -14.60 -4.12
N ARG A 168 -4.47 -14.68 -3.14
CA ARG A 168 -5.73 -13.90 -3.19
C ARG A 168 -6.86 -14.30 -4.18
N ILE A 169 -8.03 -14.69 -3.63
CA ILE A 169 -9.26 -13.82 -3.46
C ILE A 169 -9.80 -13.22 -4.79
N THR A 170 -11.07 -13.27 -5.25
CA THR A 170 -12.43 -13.30 -4.67
C THR A 170 -13.50 -13.31 -5.79
N ASP A 171 -14.79 -13.51 -5.41
CA ASP A 171 -15.98 -12.66 -5.71
C ASP A 171 -17.28 -13.35 -6.24
N THR A 172 -18.25 -13.47 -5.32
CA THR A 172 -19.72 -13.10 -5.31
C THR A 172 -20.74 -13.57 -6.40
N PRO A 173 -22.10 -13.55 -6.17
CA PRO A 173 -22.93 -13.24 -4.98
C PRO A 173 -24.07 -14.24 -4.60
N ALA A 174 -24.56 -14.08 -3.35
CA ALA A 174 -25.93 -14.27 -2.80
C ALA A 174 -26.75 -15.57 -3.02
N ASN A 175 -26.81 -16.41 -1.98
CA ASN A 175 -28.07 -16.77 -1.30
C ASN A 175 -27.74 -17.41 0.05
N ILE A 176 -28.37 -16.91 1.12
CA ILE A 176 -28.23 -17.45 2.47
C ILE A 176 -28.98 -18.78 2.52
N MET A 177 -28.22 -19.87 2.69
CA MET A 177 -28.68 -21.04 3.43
C MET A 177 -27.65 -21.30 4.52
N ASN A 178 -28.10 -21.20 5.78
CA ASN A 178 -27.36 -21.79 6.90
C ASN A 178 -27.22 -23.29 6.64
N VAL A 179 -25.99 -23.73 6.36
CA VAL A 179 -25.60 -25.14 6.39
C VAL A 179 -24.22 -25.16 7.04
N ASP A 180 -24.13 -25.72 8.24
CA ASP A 180 -22.85 -26.01 8.86
C ASP A 180 -22.10 -27.02 7.96
N LYS A 181 -20.92 -26.64 7.48
CA LYS A 181 -20.04 -27.52 6.69
C LYS A 181 -18.71 -27.69 7.43
N PHE A 182 -18.35 -28.94 7.71
CA PHE A 182 -17.07 -29.30 8.32
C PHE A 182 -16.01 -29.51 7.22
N ILE A 183 -14.93 -28.72 7.24
CA ILE A 183 -13.76 -28.87 6.36
C ILE A 183 -12.59 -29.37 7.20
N GLU A 184 -12.00 -30.50 6.82
CA GLU A 184 -10.85 -31.09 7.52
C GLU A 184 -9.57 -30.98 6.69
N PHE A 185 -8.44 -30.77 7.39
CA PHE A 185 -7.15 -30.48 6.78
C PHE A 185 -6.17 -31.65 6.95
N ALA A 186 -5.52 -32.10 5.87
CA ALA A 186 -4.39 -33.04 5.91
C ALA A 186 -3.08 -32.33 5.55
N GLN A 187 -2.11 -32.30 6.47
CA GLN A 187 -0.80 -31.66 6.26
C GLN A 187 0.20 -32.62 5.57
N CYS A 188 0.90 -32.15 4.54
CA CYS A 188 2.02 -32.89 3.95
C CYS A 188 3.32 -32.60 4.73
N ARG A 189 3.73 -33.61 5.52
CA ARG A 189 5.03 -33.87 6.18
C ARG A 189 5.66 -32.79 7.08
N THR A 190 5.03 -32.62 8.25
CA THR A 190 5.60 -32.93 9.58
C THR A 190 4.43 -33.48 10.42
N ARG A 191 4.56 -34.66 11.05
CA ARG A 191 3.47 -35.48 11.67
C ARG A 191 2.50 -34.71 12.64
N PRO A 192 1.25 -35.19 12.87
CA PRO A 192 0.03 -34.54 12.36
C PRO A 192 -0.96 -34.04 13.43
N ALA A 193 -1.81 -33.09 13.05
CA ALA A 193 -3.24 -33.17 13.40
C ALA A 193 -3.89 -34.07 12.34
N GLY A 194 -4.36 -35.27 12.72
CA GLY A 194 -4.89 -36.27 11.77
C GLY A 194 -6.32 -35.94 11.29
N LEU A 195 -6.69 -36.43 10.10
CA LEU A 195 -8.08 -36.46 9.63
C LEU A 195 -8.92 -37.30 10.59
N THR A 196 -10.14 -36.85 10.90
CA THR A 196 -11.03 -37.60 11.79
C THR A 196 -11.61 -38.81 11.04
N PRO A 197 -11.79 -39.98 11.67
CA PRO A 197 -12.43 -41.11 10.99
C PRO A 197 -13.91 -40.82 10.66
N SER A 198 -14.36 -41.16 9.45
CA SER A 198 -15.79 -41.11 9.07
C SER A 198 -16.13 -42.15 8.00
N ASP A 199 -17.37 -42.66 7.99
CA ASP A 199 -17.85 -43.60 6.97
C ASP A 199 -18.36 -42.85 5.72
N PRO A 200 -17.78 -43.08 4.53
CA PRO A 200 -18.21 -42.44 3.28
C PRO A 200 -19.69 -42.58 2.92
N GLU A 201 -20.40 -43.62 3.39
CA GLU A 201 -21.84 -43.77 3.11
C GLU A 201 -22.70 -42.84 3.97
N GLN A 202 -22.24 -42.49 5.17
CA GLN A 202 -22.94 -41.57 6.06
C GLN A 202 -22.56 -40.12 5.76
N GLN A 203 -21.29 -39.90 5.42
CA GLN A 203 -20.74 -38.59 5.10
C GLN A 203 -19.88 -38.71 3.83
N PRO A 204 -20.42 -38.36 2.64
CA PRO A 204 -19.67 -38.45 1.39
C PRO A 204 -18.36 -37.65 1.47
N VAL A 205 -17.33 -38.10 0.77
CA VAL A 205 -15.98 -37.52 0.83
C VAL A 205 -15.52 -37.05 -0.54
N LEU A 206 -15.17 -35.77 -0.64
CA LEU A 206 -14.48 -35.20 -1.79
C LEU A 206 -13.03 -34.90 -1.41
N ILE A 207 -12.07 -35.56 -2.05
CA ILE A 207 -10.66 -35.21 -1.94
C ILE A 207 -10.27 -34.36 -3.15
N VAL A 208 -9.79 -33.14 -2.93
CA VAL A 208 -9.46 -32.21 -4.02
C VAL A 208 -8.16 -31.48 -3.76
N GLY A 209 -7.33 -31.34 -4.79
CA GLY A 209 -6.03 -30.71 -4.67
C GLY A 209 -5.33 -30.52 -6.01
N GLN A 210 -4.12 -29.97 -6.00
CA GLN A 210 -3.32 -29.94 -7.23
C GLN A 210 -2.80 -31.34 -7.54
N ALA A 211 -2.71 -31.72 -8.81
CA ALA A 211 -2.17 -33.02 -9.23
C ALA A 211 -0.84 -33.37 -8.52
N ALA A 212 0.09 -32.42 -8.44
CA ALA A 212 1.37 -32.62 -7.76
C ALA A 212 1.26 -32.86 -6.24
N HIS A 213 0.23 -32.31 -5.58
CA HIS A 213 0.03 -32.48 -4.12
C HIS A 213 -0.75 -33.76 -3.82
N LEU A 214 -1.76 -34.06 -4.63
CA LEU A 214 -2.47 -35.33 -4.57
C LEU A 214 -1.49 -36.49 -4.77
N GLY A 215 -0.59 -36.39 -5.77
CA GLY A 215 0.43 -37.39 -6.04
C GLY A 215 1.43 -37.64 -4.91
N ALA A 216 1.49 -36.75 -3.92
CA ALA A 216 2.36 -36.87 -2.75
C ALA A 216 1.68 -37.53 -1.54
N LEU A 217 0.37 -37.80 -1.60
CA LEU A 217 -0.37 -38.49 -0.55
C LEU A 217 -0.16 -40.00 -0.60
N ASN A 218 0.06 -40.61 0.57
CA ASN A 218 0.06 -42.05 0.74
C ASN A 218 -1.32 -42.55 1.20
N TRP A 219 -1.59 -43.84 1.03
CA TRP A 219 -2.84 -44.46 1.49
C TRP A 219 -3.11 -44.23 2.98
N ASP A 220 -2.08 -44.36 3.80
CA ASP A 220 -2.18 -44.13 5.26
C ASP A 220 -2.64 -42.72 5.65
N ASP A 221 -2.45 -41.72 4.77
CA ASP A 221 -2.83 -40.33 5.05
C ASP A 221 -4.33 -40.09 4.89
N VAL A 222 -5.03 -40.93 4.12
CA VAL A 222 -6.44 -40.75 3.75
C VAL A 222 -7.34 -41.94 4.14
N ARG A 223 -6.77 -43.10 4.48
CA ARG A 223 -7.53 -44.33 4.75
C ARG A 223 -8.62 -44.17 5.80
N CYS A 224 -8.43 -43.33 6.83
CA CYS A 224 -9.42 -43.11 7.89
C CYS A 224 -10.73 -42.46 7.39
N LYS A 225 -10.71 -41.80 6.23
CA LYS A 225 -11.87 -41.21 5.56
C LYS A 225 -12.42 -42.08 4.42
N LEU A 226 -11.72 -43.15 4.07
CA LEU A 226 -11.97 -43.91 2.84
C LEU A 226 -12.33 -45.38 3.13
N GLU A 227 -11.83 -45.93 4.23
CA GLU A 227 -12.18 -47.25 4.73
C GLU A 227 -13.59 -47.25 5.35
N PRO A 228 -14.33 -48.37 5.24
CA PRO A 228 -13.94 -49.63 4.59
C PRO A 228 -14.23 -49.70 3.07
N ARG A 229 -14.70 -48.61 2.45
CA ARG A 229 -15.35 -48.65 1.13
C ARG A 229 -14.41 -48.55 -0.06
N VAL A 230 -13.36 -47.75 0.05
CA VAL A 230 -12.34 -47.61 -0.99
C VAL A 230 -11.14 -48.46 -0.61
N THR A 231 -10.61 -49.23 -1.55
CA THR A 231 -9.37 -49.99 -1.37
C THR A 231 -8.17 -49.14 -1.79
N GLU A 232 -6.99 -49.48 -1.28
CA GLU A 232 -5.73 -48.84 -1.68
C GLU A 232 -5.50 -48.90 -3.21
N GLU A 233 -5.90 -50.00 -3.86
CA GLU A 233 -5.81 -50.15 -5.32
C GLU A 233 -6.74 -49.17 -6.07
N ALA A 234 -7.96 -48.96 -5.58
CA ALA A 234 -8.89 -47.99 -6.15
C ALA A 234 -8.37 -46.56 -5.98
N TRP A 235 -7.80 -46.24 -4.82
CA TRP A 235 -7.13 -44.95 -4.56
C TRP A 235 -5.99 -44.68 -5.55
N ARG A 236 -5.08 -45.65 -5.75
CA ARG A 236 -3.95 -45.49 -6.67
C ARG A 236 -4.39 -45.26 -8.11
N ARG A 237 -5.42 -45.97 -8.58
CA ARG A 237 -5.98 -45.77 -9.94
C ARG A 237 -6.62 -44.39 -10.10
N GLY A 238 -7.40 -43.96 -9.11
CA GLY A 238 -8.00 -42.63 -9.15
C GLY A 238 -6.95 -41.53 -9.11
N LEU A 239 -5.90 -41.71 -8.33
CA LEU A 239 -4.78 -40.78 -8.25
C LEU A 239 -4.06 -40.65 -9.60
N GLN A 240 -3.82 -41.78 -10.27
CA GLN A 240 -3.25 -41.78 -11.61
C GLN A 240 -4.12 -41.01 -12.60
N CYS A 241 -5.45 -41.22 -12.57
CA CYS A 241 -6.40 -40.53 -13.44
C CYS A 241 -6.34 -39.00 -13.29
N VAL A 242 -6.43 -38.49 -12.07
CA VAL A 242 -6.47 -37.04 -11.82
C VAL A 242 -5.09 -36.38 -11.95
N THR A 243 -3.99 -37.15 -11.89
CA THR A 243 -2.63 -36.62 -12.10
C THR A 243 -2.22 -36.58 -13.56
N SER A 244 -2.67 -37.52 -14.39
CA SER A 244 -2.43 -37.51 -15.83
C SER A 244 -3.21 -36.43 -16.59
N SER A 245 -4.38 -36.03 -16.07
CA SER A 245 -5.23 -34.98 -16.66
C SER A 245 -5.63 -33.93 -15.62
N PRO A 246 -4.77 -32.92 -15.35
CA PRO A 246 -5.05 -31.90 -14.34
C PRO A 246 -6.28 -31.04 -14.68
N GLY A 247 -7.32 -31.09 -13.86
CA GLY A 247 -8.61 -30.43 -14.07
C GLY A 247 -9.81 -31.37 -14.13
N ASP A 248 -9.56 -32.69 -14.18
CA ASP A 248 -10.60 -33.73 -14.19
C ASP A 248 -10.90 -34.28 -12.78
N SER A 249 -12.04 -34.94 -12.65
CA SER A 249 -12.44 -35.68 -11.46
C SER A 249 -12.58 -37.18 -11.76
N CYS A 250 -12.32 -38.00 -10.75
CA CYS A 250 -12.41 -39.45 -10.77
C CYS A 250 -13.24 -39.92 -9.58
N GLU A 251 -14.22 -40.77 -9.83
CA GLU A 251 -15.06 -41.33 -8.78
C GLU A 251 -14.43 -42.63 -8.25
N LEU A 252 -14.10 -42.64 -6.96
CA LEU A 252 -13.46 -43.79 -6.32
C LEU A 252 -14.49 -44.79 -5.79
N TRP A 253 -15.66 -44.29 -5.38
CA TRP A 253 -16.80 -45.10 -5.00
C TRP A 253 -18.10 -44.40 -5.41
N PRO A 254 -19.05 -45.12 -6.05
CA PRO A 254 -20.30 -44.56 -6.54
C PRO A 254 -21.02 -43.72 -5.49
N ARG A 255 -21.18 -42.43 -5.77
CA ARG A 255 -21.96 -41.44 -4.98
C ARG A 255 -21.47 -41.19 -3.56
N ALA A 256 -20.34 -41.75 -3.15
CA ALA A 256 -19.79 -41.59 -1.80
C ALA A 256 -18.37 -41.02 -1.78
N VAL A 257 -17.51 -41.34 -2.76
CA VAL A 257 -16.11 -40.86 -2.75
C VAL A 257 -15.70 -40.36 -4.13
N SER A 258 -15.29 -39.10 -4.19
CA SER A 258 -14.74 -38.47 -5.40
C SER A 258 -13.35 -37.90 -5.14
N LEU A 259 -12.47 -38.00 -6.13
CA LEU A 259 -11.14 -37.42 -6.16
C LEU A 259 -11.06 -36.46 -7.34
N ALA A 260 -10.56 -35.24 -7.16
CA ALA A 260 -10.50 -34.26 -8.24
C ALA A 260 -9.20 -33.45 -8.23
N SER A 261 -8.65 -33.16 -9.42
CA SER A 261 -7.47 -32.31 -9.55
C SER A 261 -7.80 -30.90 -10.03
N LEU A 262 -7.08 -29.92 -9.51
CA LEU A 262 -7.17 -28.54 -9.98
C LEU A 262 -6.39 -28.33 -11.30
N PRO A 263 -6.86 -27.46 -12.22
CA PRO A 263 -6.22 -27.20 -13.51
C PRO A 263 -4.77 -26.72 -13.38
N ALA A 264 -3.88 -27.15 -14.28
CA ALA A 264 -2.45 -26.83 -14.18
C ALA A 264 -2.09 -25.36 -14.57
N ARG A 265 -2.76 -24.77 -15.58
CA ARG A 265 -2.45 -23.42 -16.12
C ARG A 265 -3.30 -22.33 -15.45
N ARG A 266 -2.72 -21.14 -15.20
CA ARG A 266 -3.43 -19.95 -14.63
C ARG A 266 -3.00 -18.63 -15.29
N SER A 267 -3.89 -17.64 -15.26
CA SER A 267 -3.56 -16.24 -15.55
C SER A 267 -2.75 -15.62 -14.39
N ARG A 268 -1.88 -14.64 -14.69
CA ARG A 268 -1.08 -13.91 -13.69
C ARG A 268 -1.94 -13.10 -12.68
N HIS A 269 -3.20 -12.87 -13.01
CA HIS A 269 -4.16 -12.14 -12.17
C HIS A 269 -5.06 -13.07 -11.32
N ALA A 270 -4.90 -14.39 -11.43
CA ALA A 270 -5.73 -15.37 -10.73
C ALA A 270 -5.06 -15.91 -9.46
N ALA A 271 -5.88 -16.25 -8.47
CA ALA A 271 -5.44 -16.77 -7.18
C ALA A 271 -4.54 -18.01 -7.31
N PRO A 272 -3.38 -18.06 -6.64
CA PRO A 272 -2.52 -19.24 -6.60
C PRO A 272 -3.21 -20.51 -6.09
N ALA A 273 -4.16 -20.35 -5.18
CA ALA A 273 -5.00 -21.40 -4.63
C ALA A 273 -6.13 -21.87 -5.57
N ARG A 274 -6.32 -21.22 -6.74
CA ARG A 274 -7.27 -21.60 -7.80
C ARG A 274 -8.72 -21.70 -7.32
N ASN A 275 -9.11 -20.81 -6.41
CA ASN A 275 -10.42 -20.79 -5.72
C ASN A 275 -11.62 -20.91 -6.67
N HIS A 276 -11.55 -20.29 -7.84
CA HIS A 276 -12.60 -20.38 -8.85
C HIS A 276 -12.76 -21.80 -9.42
N ALA A 277 -11.65 -22.50 -9.69
CA ALA A 277 -11.67 -23.88 -10.15
C ALA A 277 -12.07 -24.83 -9.01
N LEU A 278 -11.61 -24.57 -7.79
CA LEU A 278 -12.03 -25.33 -6.59
C LEU A 278 -13.54 -25.21 -6.38
N ALA A 279 -14.10 -24.01 -6.40
CA ALA A 279 -15.53 -23.77 -6.27
C ALA A 279 -16.34 -24.44 -7.40
N LYS A 280 -15.81 -24.44 -8.63
CA LYS A 280 -16.43 -25.13 -9.77
C LYS A 280 -16.43 -26.65 -9.58
N ILE A 281 -15.30 -27.23 -9.18
CA ILE A 281 -15.17 -28.67 -8.90
C ILE A 281 -16.13 -29.06 -7.79
N VAL A 282 -16.06 -28.38 -6.64
CA VAL A 282 -16.96 -28.62 -5.51
C VAL A 282 -18.42 -28.53 -5.96
N ARG A 283 -18.84 -27.50 -6.69
CA ARG A 283 -20.23 -27.42 -7.22
C ARG A 283 -20.59 -28.56 -8.17
N SER A 284 -19.66 -29.03 -8.99
CA SER A 284 -19.90 -30.10 -9.96
C SER A 284 -19.86 -31.51 -9.37
N THR A 285 -19.15 -31.68 -8.25
CA THR A 285 -18.98 -32.97 -7.57
C THR A 285 -19.79 -33.08 -6.30
N GLN A 286 -20.32 -31.98 -5.75
CA GLN A 286 -21.10 -31.98 -4.51
C GLN A 286 -22.41 -32.74 -4.71
N ARG A 287 -22.64 -33.78 -3.90
CA ARG A 287 -23.82 -34.67 -4.01
C ARG A 287 -24.75 -34.57 -2.81
N SER A 288 -24.28 -34.03 -1.69
CA SER A 288 -25.04 -33.85 -0.44
C SER A 288 -24.72 -32.50 0.22
N THR A 289 -25.58 -32.07 1.16
CA THR A 289 -25.31 -30.91 2.04
C THR A 289 -24.29 -31.24 3.13
N ASP A 290 -24.16 -32.52 3.50
CA ASP A 290 -23.32 -33.02 4.60
C ASP A 290 -22.11 -33.82 4.06
N GLU A 291 -21.38 -33.23 3.11
CA GLU A 291 -20.23 -33.85 2.45
C GLU A 291 -18.92 -33.31 3.05
N THR A 292 -18.01 -34.20 3.45
CA THR A 292 -16.66 -33.84 3.91
C THR A 292 -15.78 -33.52 2.71
N ILE A 293 -15.23 -32.32 2.69
CA ILE A 293 -14.26 -31.91 1.68
C ILE A 293 -12.87 -31.94 2.30
N VAL A 294 -12.01 -32.82 1.80
CA VAL A 294 -10.60 -32.93 2.15
C VAL A 294 -9.79 -32.15 1.13
N LEU A 295 -9.30 -30.98 1.51
CA LEU A 295 -8.49 -30.12 0.66
C LEU A 295 -7.00 -30.43 0.82
N VAL A 296 -6.35 -30.80 -0.28
CA VAL A 296 -4.93 -31.16 -0.32
C VAL A 296 -4.14 -30.02 -0.96
N CYS A 297 -3.52 -29.20 -0.12
CA CYS A 297 -2.77 -28.01 -0.55
C CYS A 297 -1.58 -27.72 0.38
N ARG A 298 -0.70 -26.76 0.01
CA ARG A 298 0.39 -26.32 0.92
C ARG A 298 -0.18 -25.42 2.01
N LYS A 299 0.47 -25.37 3.18
CA LYS A 299 0.04 -24.58 4.36
C LYS A 299 -0.27 -23.10 4.05
N ARG A 300 0.50 -22.48 3.15
CA ARG A 300 0.31 -21.09 2.69
C ARG A 300 -0.92 -20.84 1.82
N ASP A 301 -1.52 -21.90 1.28
CA ASP A 301 -2.71 -21.85 0.41
C ASP A 301 -4.02 -22.13 1.14
N VAL A 302 -3.93 -22.64 2.36
CA VAL A 302 -5.07 -22.90 3.25
C VAL A 302 -5.84 -21.61 3.51
N LEU A 303 -5.12 -20.51 3.76
CA LEU A 303 -5.68 -19.18 4.05
C LEU A 303 -6.26 -18.46 2.82
N ALA A 304 -5.95 -18.93 1.61
CA ALA A 304 -6.55 -18.38 0.40
C ALA A 304 -7.90 -19.03 0.06
N ASN A 305 -8.21 -20.21 0.63
CA ASN A 305 -9.40 -21.00 0.31
C ASN A 305 -10.53 -20.95 1.35
N GLY A 306 -10.27 -20.46 2.57
CA GLY A 306 -11.30 -20.05 3.52
C GLY A 306 -11.43 -18.53 3.50
N GLU A 307 -12.64 -18.00 3.44
CA GLU A 307 -12.85 -16.57 3.71
C GLU A 307 -12.46 -16.22 5.16
N SER A 308 -12.28 -14.91 5.36
CA SER A 308 -11.85 -14.17 6.56
C SER A 308 -10.45 -14.49 7.09
N GLU A 309 -9.61 -13.45 7.18
CA GLU A 309 -8.77 -13.29 8.37
C GLU A 309 -9.72 -13.19 9.57
N ASP A 310 -10.37 -14.29 9.97
CA ASP A 310 -10.63 -14.52 11.37
C ASP A 310 -9.28 -14.89 11.94
N GLU A 311 -8.51 -13.85 12.28
CA GLU A 311 -7.63 -13.98 13.42
C GLU A 311 -8.54 -14.35 14.60
N GLY A 312 -8.60 -15.66 14.84
CA GLY A 312 -9.48 -16.25 15.83
C GLY A 312 -9.32 -15.54 17.17
N ILE A 313 -10.38 -15.66 17.97
CA ILE A 313 -10.41 -15.33 19.39
C ILE A 313 -9.38 -16.23 20.10
N GLY A 314 -8.11 -15.89 19.95
CA GLY A 314 -7.04 -16.31 20.83
C GLY A 314 -7.02 -15.41 22.07
N PRO A 315 -6.25 -15.75 23.10
CA PRO A 315 -5.97 -14.82 24.19
C PRO A 315 -5.49 -13.49 23.60
N LEU A 316 -5.89 -12.36 24.22
CA LEU A 316 -5.51 -10.99 23.85
C LEU A 316 -4.12 -10.98 23.23
N ASP A 317 -4.00 -10.50 21.99
CA ASP A 317 -2.71 -10.19 21.39
C ASP A 317 -1.94 -9.34 22.42
N PRO A 318 -0.74 -9.74 22.88
CA PRO A 318 0.05 -8.93 23.79
C PRO A 318 0.23 -7.48 23.29
N ALA A 319 0.15 -7.25 21.97
CA ALA A 319 0.17 -5.93 21.35
C ALA A 319 -1.13 -5.10 21.52
N LEU A 320 -2.23 -5.69 22.00
CA LEU A 320 -3.42 -4.98 22.51
C LEU A 320 -3.28 -4.64 24.01
N CYS A 321 -2.33 -5.27 24.71
CA CYS A 321 -2.04 -5.06 26.13
C CYS A 321 -0.81 -4.17 26.39
N GLU A 322 -0.01 -3.85 25.35
CA GLU A 322 1.05 -2.84 25.43
C GLU A 322 0.42 -1.46 25.53
N ASN A 323 0.16 -1.06 26.77
CA ASN A 323 -0.60 0.12 27.14
C ASN A 323 0.11 1.46 26.92
N THR A 324 1.11 1.57 26.04
CA THR A 324 1.76 2.86 25.81
C THR A 324 2.38 2.92 24.43
N LEU A 325 1.76 3.71 23.54
CA LEU A 325 2.54 4.39 22.52
C LEU A 325 3.66 5.17 23.20
N SER A 326 4.87 5.11 22.66
CA SER A 326 5.99 5.90 23.16
C SER A 326 5.70 7.39 22.97
N ALA A 327 6.38 8.26 23.73
CA ALA A 327 6.25 9.70 23.54
C ALA A 327 6.67 10.13 22.11
N GLU A 328 7.63 9.43 21.52
CA GLU A 328 8.06 9.63 20.14
C GLU A 328 6.98 9.22 19.15
N GLU A 329 6.34 8.07 19.35
CA GLU A 329 5.24 7.60 18.50
C GLU A 329 4.07 8.59 18.53
N VAL A 330 3.68 9.08 19.73
CA VAL A 330 2.66 10.12 19.91
C VAL A 330 3.04 11.44 19.23
N GLN A 331 4.32 11.81 19.25
CA GLN A 331 4.79 13.02 18.59
C GLN A 331 4.74 12.89 17.05
N THR A 332 5.18 11.76 16.50
CA THR A 332 5.09 11.46 15.06
C THR A 332 3.63 11.50 14.59
N LEU A 333 2.76 10.95 15.41
CA LEU A 333 1.31 11.01 15.29
C LEU A 333 0.76 12.43 15.11
N GLN A 334 1.19 13.31 16.01
CA GLN A 334 0.83 14.71 16.03
C GLN A 334 1.37 15.42 14.78
N ASP A 335 2.62 15.16 14.43
CA ASP A 335 3.27 15.75 13.26
C ASP A 335 2.59 15.33 11.94
N ALA A 336 2.10 14.10 11.84
CA ALA A 336 1.31 13.61 10.71
C ALA A 336 -0.07 14.27 10.58
N ALA A 337 -0.78 14.44 11.69
CA ALA A 337 -2.03 15.19 11.66
C ALA A 337 -1.80 16.66 11.30
N ASP A 338 -0.73 17.28 11.79
CA ASP A 338 -0.43 18.68 11.48
C ASP A 338 -0.01 18.87 10.02
N ALA A 339 0.81 17.97 9.47
CA ALA A 339 1.13 17.92 8.04
C ALA A 339 -0.14 17.71 7.20
N THR A 340 -1.02 16.81 7.63
CA THR A 340 -2.31 16.58 6.98
C THR A 340 -3.17 17.83 6.93
N ARG A 341 -3.18 18.59 8.02
CA ARG A 341 -3.98 19.80 8.07
C ARG A 341 -3.33 20.95 7.33
N LEU A 342 -2.00 21.00 7.24
CA LEU A 342 -1.28 21.93 6.40
C LEU A 342 -1.71 21.78 4.94
N ALA A 343 -1.64 20.58 4.38
CA ALA A 343 -1.98 20.39 2.97
C ALA A 343 -3.48 20.51 2.70
N ALA A 344 -4.36 20.07 3.61
CA ALA A 344 -5.80 20.33 3.50
C ALA A 344 -6.09 21.85 3.53
N ARG A 345 -5.49 22.60 4.46
CA ARG A 345 -5.66 24.06 4.56
C ARG A 345 -5.24 24.77 3.29
N ILE A 346 -4.08 24.44 2.73
CA ILE A 346 -3.60 25.04 1.49
C ILE A 346 -4.59 24.76 0.34
N THR A 347 -4.99 23.49 0.18
CA THR A 347 -5.91 23.04 -0.88
C THR A 347 -7.30 23.66 -0.75
N ASP A 348 -7.80 23.85 0.47
CA ASP A 348 -9.13 24.41 0.72
C ASP A 348 -9.19 25.93 0.73
N THR A 349 -8.05 26.61 0.90
CA THR A 349 -8.01 28.06 0.87
C THR A 349 -8.31 28.54 -0.54
N PRO A 350 -9.28 29.45 -0.75
CA PRO A 350 -9.61 29.92 -2.10
C PRO A 350 -8.44 30.70 -2.72
N ALA A 351 -8.28 30.62 -4.04
CA ALA A 351 -7.12 31.15 -4.76
C ALA A 351 -6.93 32.67 -4.67
N ASN A 352 -7.99 33.43 -4.37
CA ASN A 352 -7.87 34.87 -4.10
C ASN A 352 -7.13 35.16 -2.77
N ILE A 353 -6.97 34.15 -1.92
CA ILE A 353 -6.17 34.17 -0.69
C ILE A 353 -4.91 33.33 -0.89
N MET A 354 -5.03 32.08 -1.36
CA MET A 354 -3.90 31.19 -1.64
C MET A 354 -3.48 31.27 -3.12
N ASN A 355 -2.87 32.39 -3.50
CA ASN A 355 -2.24 32.55 -4.82
C ASN A 355 -0.77 32.07 -4.77
N VAL A 356 -0.04 32.19 -5.90
CA VAL A 356 1.37 31.75 -6.01
C VAL A 356 2.24 32.38 -4.92
N ASP A 357 2.07 33.68 -4.64
CA ASP A 357 2.88 34.39 -3.64
C ASP A 357 2.61 33.87 -2.22
N LYS A 358 1.35 33.61 -1.88
CA LYS A 358 1.01 33.03 -0.58
C LYS A 358 1.48 31.59 -0.43
N PHE A 359 1.47 30.80 -1.51
CA PHE A 359 2.05 29.46 -1.46
C PHE A 359 3.58 29.52 -1.23
N ILE A 360 4.30 30.44 -1.89
CA ILE A 360 5.71 30.67 -1.62
C ILE A 360 5.93 31.02 -0.14
N GLU A 361 5.13 31.93 0.43
CA GLU A 361 5.21 32.26 1.86
C GLU A 361 5.01 31.03 2.77
N GLU A 362 4.10 30.10 2.43
CA GLU A 362 3.94 28.84 3.17
C GLU A 362 5.18 27.95 3.08
N ALA A 363 5.84 27.86 1.92
CA ALA A 363 7.10 27.13 1.78
C ALA A 363 8.22 27.72 2.66
N PHE A 364 8.33 29.05 2.74
CA PHE A 364 9.28 29.70 3.63
C PHE A 364 8.97 29.48 5.11
N LYS A 365 7.68 29.47 5.50
CA LYS A 365 7.26 29.14 6.87
C LYS A 365 7.70 27.72 7.24
N VAL A 366 7.42 26.75 6.38
CA VAL A 366 7.83 25.35 6.59
C VAL A 366 9.35 25.22 6.70
N ALA A 367 10.11 25.84 5.80
CA ALA A 367 11.59 25.79 5.88
C ALA A 367 12.12 26.34 7.20
N LYS A 368 11.55 27.45 7.68
CA LYS A 368 11.91 28.06 8.96
C LYS A 368 11.53 27.18 10.16
N GLU A 369 10.37 26.55 10.13
CA GLU A 369 9.92 25.63 11.20
C GLU A 369 10.81 24.38 11.29
N LEU A 370 11.38 23.94 10.17
CA LEU A 370 12.28 22.78 10.10
C LEU A 370 13.75 23.12 10.36
N ASP A 371 14.09 24.41 10.49
CA ASP A 371 15.48 24.89 10.60
C ASP A 371 16.37 24.40 9.44
N ILE A 372 15.86 24.49 8.21
CA ILE A 372 16.61 24.18 6.98
C ILE A 372 16.93 25.44 6.18
N LEU A 373 17.73 25.29 5.12
CA LEU A 373 18.06 26.37 4.20
C LEU A 373 16.80 26.99 3.59
N GLU A 374 16.88 28.29 3.31
CA GLU A 374 15.80 29.02 2.66
C GLU A 374 15.44 28.39 1.31
N PRO A 375 14.14 28.33 0.95
CA PRO A 375 13.72 27.79 -0.33
C PRO A 375 14.33 28.56 -1.51
N THR A 376 14.80 27.84 -2.51
CA THR A 376 15.19 28.43 -3.80
C THR A 376 13.94 28.74 -4.61
N VAL A 377 13.84 29.96 -5.16
CA VAL A 377 12.69 30.41 -5.94
C VAL A 377 13.15 30.91 -7.31
N ILE A 378 12.61 30.31 -8.38
CA ILE A 378 12.79 30.76 -9.77
C ILE A 378 11.43 31.28 -10.24
N ARG A 379 11.27 32.58 -10.52
CA ARG A 379 9.94 33.21 -10.67
C ARG A 379 9.81 34.11 -11.91
N GLY A 380 8.63 34.07 -12.53
CA GLY A 380 8.25 34.97 -13.63
C GLY A 380 9.20 34.89 -14.82
N GLU A 381 9.73 36.03 -15.26
CA GLU A 381 10.64 36.10 -16.41
C GLU A 381 11.96 35.32 -16.21
N GLU A 382 12.34 35.01 -14.97
CA GLU A 382 13.50 34.14 -14.72
C GLU A 382 13.26 32.71 -15.21
N LEU A 383 12.03 32.18 -15.06
CA LEU A 383 11.66 30.87 -15.61
C LEU A 383 11.87 30.84 -17.12
N LYS A 384 11.41 31.88 -17.80
CA LYS A 384 11.59 32.05 -19.26
C LYS A 384 13.06 32.14 -19.63
N ALA A 385 13.85 32.95 -18.92
CA ALA A 385 15.27 33.12 -19.17
C ALA A 385 16.06 31.81 -18.99
N ARG A 386 15.64 30.96 -18.04
CA ARG A 386 16.21 29.62 -17.82
C ARG A 386 15.67 28.54 -18.76
N GLY A 387 14.73 28.86 -19.65
CA GLY A 387 14.14 27.91 -20.59
C GLY A 387 13.07 26.99 -20.00
N MET A 388 12.49 27.34 -18.85
CA MET A 388 11.38 26.62 -18.20
C MET A 388 10.03 27.02 -18.82
N GLY A 389 9.87 26.73 -20.12
CA GLY A 389 8.74 27.18 -20.93
C GLY A 389 7.41 26.50 -20.60
N GLY A 390 7.41 25.34 -19.92
CA GLY A 390 6.20 24.70 -19.43
C GLY A 390 5.55 25.53 -18.32
N ILE A 391 6.27 25.74 -17.21
CA ILE A 391 5.79 26.51 -16.05
C ILE A 391 5.51 27.97 -16.44
N TYR A 392 6.45 28.60 -17.14
CA TYR A 392 6.28 29.98 -17.59
C TYR A 392 5.07 30.13 -18.51
N GLY A 393 4.95 29.27 -19.53
CA GLY A 393 3.88 29.34 -20.51
C GLY A 393 2.49 29.19 -19.89
N VAL A 394 2.33 28.26 -18.94
CA VAL A 394 1.07 28.06 -18.21
C VAL A 394 0.70 29.30 -17.39
N GLY A 395 1.64 29.85 -16.61
CA GLY A 395 1.33 30.91 -15.65
C GLY A 395 1.41 32.35 -16.18
N ARG A 396 1.95 32.61 -17.38
CA ARG A 396 2.27 33.98 -17.85
C ARG A 396 1.07 34.91 -18.00
N ALA A 397 -0.16 34.39 -18.01
CA ALA A 397 -1.38 35.18 -18.11
C ALA A 397 -1.97 35.60 -16.76
N ALA A 398 -1.51 34.99 -15.67
CA ALA A 398 -2.02 35.28 -14.33
C ALA A 398 -1.45 36.61 -13.79
N ALA A 399 -2.19 37.21 -12.86
CA ALA A 399 -1.74 38.43 -12.18
C ALA A 399 -0.54 38.17 -11.26
N CYS A 400 -0.53 37.03 -10.57
CA CYS A 400 0.63 36.55 -9.82
C CYS A 400 1.49 35.68 -10.74
N PRO A 401 2.76 36.02 -10.97
CA PRO A 401 3.61 35.28 -11.90
C PRO A 401 3.91 33.87 -11.36
N PRO A 402 4.15 32.90 -12.26
CA PRO A 402 4.46 31.52 -11.87
C PRO A 402 5.84 31.40 -11.21
N ALA A 403 6.05 30.35 -10.44
CA ALA A 403 7.31 30.06 -9.76
C ALA A 403 7.60 28.56 -9.67
N LEU A 404 8.87 28.20 -9.77
CA LEU A 404 9.39 26.91 -9.28
C LEU A 404 10.06 27.16 -7.93
N VAL A 405 9.58 26.49 -6.89
CA VAL A 405 10.08 26.63 -5.52
C VAL A 405 10.69 25.32 -5.07
N THR A 406 11.89 25.33 -4.50
CA THR A 406 12.58 24.12 -4.03
C THR A 406 13.00 24.25 -2.58
N LEU A 407 12.56 23.31 -1.74
CA LEU A 407 13.07 23.08 -0.39
C LEU A 407 14.01 21.88 -0.42
N SER A 408 15.13 21.96 0.30
CA SER A 408 16.15 20.91 0.31
C SER A 408 16.61 20.62 1.73
N TYR A 409 16.54 19.34 2.11
CA TYR A 409 17.19 18.80 3.28
C TYR A 409 18.41 18.00 2.86
N MET A 410 19.58 18.44 3.30
CA MET A 410 20.86 17.80 2.99
C MET A 410 21.31 16.95 4.18
N ALA A 411 21.19 15.63 4.06
CA ALA A 411 21.60 14.73 5.11
C ALA A 411 23.14 14.60 5.15
N PRO A 412 23.78 14.64 6.34
CA PRO A 412 25.22 14.48 6.44
C PRO A 412 25.71 13.16 5.85
N GLY A 413 26.56 13.23 4.81
CA GLY A 413 27.15 12.05 4.18
C GLY A 413 26.20 11.22 3.31
N ALA A 414 25.03 11.75 2.92
CA ALA A 414 24.09 11.03 2.07
C ALA A 414 24.64 10.79 0.66
N ALA A 415 24.52 9.54 0.21
CA ALA A 415 24.85 9.12 -1.15
C ALA A 415 23.64 9.20 -2.10
N ASP A 416 22.43 8.98 -1.58
CA ASP A 416 21.19 8.96 -2.35
C ASP A 416 20.46 10.31 -2.27
N SER A 417 19.76 10.67 -3.35
CA SER A 417 19.01 11.92 -3.48
C SER A 417 17.61 11.70 -4.05
N VAL A 418 16.60 12.01 -3.25
CA VAL A 418 15.20 11.86 -3.63
C VAL A 418 14.56 13.23 -3.84
N ALA A 419 13.79 13.37 -4.92
CA ALA A 419 13.00 14.56 -5.17
C ALA A 419 11.52 14.25 -5.29
N TRP A 420 10.70 15.04 -4.59
CA TRP A 420 9.25 15.04 -4.73
C TRP A 420 8.81 16.27 -5.47
N VAL A 421 8.06 16.10 -6.55
CA VAL A 421 7.67 17.17 -7.46
C VAL A 421 6.15 17.30 -7.44
N GLY A 422 5.64 18.46 -7.02
CA GLY A 422 4.21 18.67 -6.84
C GLY A 422 3.60 19.62 -7.87
N LYS A 423 2.45 19.25 -8.45
CA LYS A 423 1.61 20.15 -9.25
C LYS A 423 1.00 21.22 -8.33
N GLY A 424 1.37 22.47 -8.54
CA GLY A 424 0.92 23.62 -7.75
C GLY A 424 0.08 24.61 -8.54
N ILE A 425 -0.93 24.13 -9.28
CA ILE A 425 -1.84 25.03 -9.98
C ILE A 425 -2.81 25.63 -8.96
N VAL A 426 -2.55 26.86 -8.50
CA VAL A 426 -3.33 27.49 -7.42
C VAL A 426 -4.78 27.77 -7.81
N TYR A 427 -5.03 27.91 -9.11
CA TYR A 427 -6.37 27.88 -9.69
C TYR A 427 -6.30 27.49 -11.16
N ASP A 428 -7.23 26.65 -11.60
CA ASP A 428 -7.32 26.19 -12.97
C ASP A 428 -8.64 26.59 -13.63
N THR A 429 -8.57 27.59 -14.52
CA THR A 429 -9.71 27.98 -15.37
C THR A 429 -9.85 27.08 -16.60
N GLY A 430 -8.81 26.28 -16.90
CA GLY A 430 -8.56 25.60 -18.16
C GLY A 430 -7.88 26.43 -19.24
N GLY A 431 -7.57 27.70 -18.96
CA GLY A 431 -7.03 28.62 -19.94
C GLY A 431 -8.03 28.87 -21.07
N LEU A 432 -7.54 29.00 -22.31
CA LEU A 432 -8.42 29.21 -23.47
C LEU A 432 -9.29 27.99 -23.83
N SER A 433 -8.88 26.79 -23.39
CA SER A 433 -9.68 25.57 -23.35
C SER A 433 -10.58 25.58 -22.10
N ILE A 434 -11.33 26.66 -21.94
CA ILE A 434 -11.98 27.02 -20.68
C ILE A 434 -12.90 25.90 -20.15
N LYS A 435 -12.77 25.61 -18.86
CA LYS A 435 -13.64 24.65 -18.18
C LYS A 435 -15.10 25.12 -18.23
N ALA A 436 -16.02 24.18 -18.38
CA ALA A 436 -17.44 24.44 -18.24
C ALA A 436 -17.79 24.89 -16.82
N ARG A 437 -18.93 25.57 -16.67
CA ARG A 437 -19.39 26.18 -15.40
C ARG A 437 -19.26 25.26 -14.19
N THR A 438 -19.64 23.98 -14.32
CA THR A 438 -19.66 23.03 -13.20
C THR A 438 -18.33 22.34 -12.95
N SER A 439 -17.46 22.23 -13.96
CA SER A 439 -16.15 21.58 -13.83
C SER A 439 -15.07 22.54 -13.32
N MET A 440 -15.30 23.85 -13.39
CA MET A 440 -14.38 24.86 -12.83
C MET A 440 -14.52 25.01 -11.30
N VAL A 441 -15.71 24.73 -10.75
CA VAL A 441 -15.92 24.79 -9.30
C VAL A 441 -15.12 23.68 -8.63
N GLY A 442 -14.29 24.06 -7.65
CA GLY A 442 -13.41 23.13 -6.94
C GLY A 442 -11.94 23.21 -7.37
N MET A 443 -11.63 23.92 -8.46
CA MET A 443 -10.26 24.04 -9.00
C MET A 443 -9.27 24.85 -8.13
N LYS A 444 -9.72 25.40 -6.99
CA LYS A 444 -8.81 25.82 -5.91
C LYS A 444 -7.95 24.65 -5.40
N GLY A 445 -8.49 23.43 -5.48
CA GLY A 445 -7.80 22.23 -5.03
C GLY A 445 -6.80 21.67 -6.04
N ASP A 446 -6.60 22.33 -7.18
CA ASP A 446 -5.70 21.86 -8.22
C ASP A 446 -4.20 22.07 -7.90
N CYS A 447 -3.94 22.64 -6.72
CA CYS A 447 -2.63 22.72 -6.08
C CYS A 447 -2.39 21.60 -5.06
N GLY A 448 -3.32 20.63 -4.95
CA GLY A 448 -3.25 19.55 -3.96
C GLY A 448 -1.97 18.72 -4.04
N GLY A 449 -1.40 18.55 -5.24
CA GLY A 449 -0.11 17.87 -5.45
C GLY A 449 1.06 18.56 -4.74
N ALA A 450 1.25 19.85 -4.99
CA ALA A 450 2.26 20.67 -4.31
C ALA A 450 2.00 20.77 -2.81
N ALA A 451 0.74 20.87 -2.39
CA ALA A 451 0.38 20.91 -0.97
C ALA A 451 0.83 19.61 -0.29
N ALA A 452 0.45 18.45 -0.84
CA ALA A 452 0.82 17.15 -0.32
C ALA A 452 2.35 16.96 -0.25
N VAL A 453 3.08 17.37 -1.30
CA VAL A 453 4.55 17.32 -1.31
C VAL A 453 5.16 18.19 -0.21
N LEU A 454 4.70 19.43 -0.03
CA LEU A 454 5.21 20.33 1.01
C LEU A 454 4.95 19.77 2.42
N ALA A 455 3.74 19.28 2.68
CA ALA A 455 3.36 18.71 3.96
C ALA A 455 4.13 17.41 4.27
N ALA A 456 4.25 16.54 3.28
CA ALA A 456 5.05 15.32 3.37
C ALA A 456 6.51 15.62 3.69
N PHE A 457 7.08 16.63 3.01
CA PHE A 457 8.45 17.04 3.21
C PHE A 457 8.66 17.54 4.64
N ALA A 458 7.73 18.35 5.15
CA ALA A 458 7.76 18.81 6.53
C ALA A 458 7.76 17.66 7.54
N LEU A 459 6.90 16.66 7.34
CA LEU A 459 6.87 15.48 8.21
C LEU A 459 8.15 14.64 8.10
N ALA A 460 8.59 14.34 6.88
CA ALA A 460 9.76 13.50 6.67
C ALA A 460 11.04 14.13 7.23
N VAL A 461 11.24 15.44 7.07
CA VAL A 461 12.43 16.13 7.59
C VAL A 461 12.49 16.15 9.12
N LYS A 462 11.34 16.17 9.81
CA LYS A 462 11.30 16.04 11.28
C LYS A 462 11.91 14.73 11.77
N SER A 463 11.79 13.64 10.99
CA SER A 463 12.42 12.36 11.32
C SER A 463 13.92 12.30 10.96
N LYS A 464 14.51 13.41 10.46
CA LYS A 464 15.93 13.55 10.10
C LYS A 464 16.45 12.39 9.24
N PRO A 465 15.94 12.26 8.01
CA PRO A 465 16.25 11.11 7.16
C PRO A 465 17.75 11.08 6.82
N THR A 466 18.27 9.91 6.50
CA THR A 466 19.70 9.74 6.15
C THR A 466 19.98 9.98 4.66
N ILE A 467 19.01 10.49 3.90
CA ILE A 467 19.09 10.74 2.46
C ILE A 467 18.92 12.23 2.18
N ASN A 468 19.46 12.70 1.06
CA ASN A 468 19.08 14.03 0.57
C ASN A 468 17.64 13.98 0.09
N LEU A 469 16.87 14.99 0.50
CA LEU A 469 15.46 15.06 0.18
C LEU A 469 15.12 16.45 -0.33
N HIS A 470 14.41 16.52 -1.44
CA HIS A 470 13.98 17.75 -2.08
C HIS A 470 12.47 17.77 -2.28
N ALA A 471 11.85 18.93 -2.05
CA ALA A 471 10.48 19.22 -2.45
C ALA A 471 10.48 20.33 -3.50
N VAL A 472 10.07 20.00 -4.73
CA VAL A 472 9.97 20.90 -5.88
C VAL A 472 8.50 21.21 -6.13
N LEU A 473 8.11 22.46 -5.94
CA LEU A 473 6.73 22.92 -6.08
C LEU A 473 6.61 23.71 -7.39
N CYS A 474 5.80 23.20 -8.33
CA CYS A 474 5.59 23.80 -9.64
C CYS A 474 4.36 24.71 -9.58
N LEU A 475 4.55 25.98 -9.21
CA LEU A 475 3.48 26.92 -8.87
C LEU A 475 3.07 27.79 -10.07
N ALA A 476 1.79 27.76 -10.44
CA ALA A 476 1.22 28.65 -11.45
C ALA A 476 -0.28 28.84 -11.23
N GLU A 477 -0.88 29.82 -11.89
CA GLU A 477 -2.32 29.92 -12.08
C GLU A 477 -2.61 29.81 -13.57
N ASN A 478 -3.48 28.89 -13.97
CA ASN A 478 -3.87 28.72 -15.38
C ASN A 478 -5.00 29.68 -15.71
N ALA A 479 -4.64 30.93 -16.00
CA ALA A 479 -5.56 32.04 -16.19
C ALA A 479 -5.94 32.28 -17.66
N VAL A 480 -7.10 32.91 -17.86
CA VAL A 480 -7.53 33.45 -19.16
C VAL A 480 -7.10 34.91 -19.26
N GLY A 481 -6.43 35.27 -20.35
CA GLY A 481 -6.05 36.65 -20.63
C GLY A 481 -5.37 36.80 -21.99
N PRO A 482 -5.00 38.02 -22.40
CA PRO A 482 -4.36 38.27 -23.70
C PRO A 482 -3.03 37.53 -23.89
N LEU A 483 -2.34 37.23 -22.78
CA LEU A 483 -1.08 36.49 -22.73
C LEU A 483 -1.28 34.98 -22.52
N ALA A 484 -2.51 34.48 -22.44
CA ALA A 484 -2.76 33.05 -22.24
C ALA A 484 -2.13 32.22 -23.34
N THR A 485 -1.66 31.03 -22.96
CA THR A 485 -1.26 30.00 -23.92
C THR A 485 -2.46 29.66 -24.80
N ARG A 486 -2.22 29.54 -26.11
CA ARG A 486 -3.25 29.18 -27.08
C ARG A 486 -3.11 27.72 -27.47
N PRO A 487 -4.20 27.03 -27.82
CA PRO A 487 -4.09 25.90 -28.72
C PRO A 487 -3.27 26.33 -29.96
N ASP A 488 -2.41 25.44 -30.44
CA ASP A 488 -1.41 25.61 -31.51
C ASP A 488 -0.13 26.38 -31.12
N ASP A 489 -0.04 27.00 -29.92
CA ASP A 489 1.25 27.50 -29.44
C ASP A 489 2.22 26.31 -29.27
N ILE A 490 3.51 26.51 -29.59
CA ILE A 490 4.56 25.53 -29.33
C ILE A 490 5.44 26.03 -28.19
N HIS A 491 5.56 25.25 -27.12
CA HIS A 491 6.42 25.55 -25.98
C HIS A 491 7.69 24.72 -26.04
N THR A 492 8.84 25.34 -25.76
CA THR A 492 10.07 24.60 -25.45
C THR A 492 10.16 24.44 -23.94
N LEU A 493 10.08 23.20 -23.46
CA LEU A 493 10.18 22.87 -22.04
C LEU A 493 11.64 22.81 -21.58
N TYR A 494 11.88 22.73 -20.28
CA TYR A 494 13.21 22.73 -19.67
C TYR A 494 14.09 21.55 -20.12
N SER A 495 13.46 20.44 -20.51
CA SER A 495 14.11 19.30 -21.19
C SER A 495 14.80 19.67 -22.52
N GLY A 496 14.42 20.78 -23.15
CA GLY A 496 14.74 21.14 -24.53
C GLY A 496 13.73 20.62 -25.57
N ARG A 497 12.81 19.74 -25.18
CA ARG A 497 11.75 19.23 -26.08
C ARG A 497 10.69 20.29 -26.36
N THR A 498 10.17 20.26 -27.58
CA THR A 498 9.09 21.12 -28.07
C THR A 498 7.73 20.43 -27.92
N VAL A 499 6.74 21.17 -27.44
CA VAL A 499 5.39 20.67 -27.18
C VAL A 499 4.37 21.58 -27.86
N GLU A 500 3.64 21.04 -28.83
CA GLU A 500 2.47 21.67 -29.43
C GLU A 500 1.30 21.57 -28.46
N ILE A 501 0.77 22.72 -28.04
CA ILE A 501 -0.35 22.77 -27.10
C ILE A 501 -1.64 22.54 -27.88
N ASN A 502 -2.29 21.40 -27.71
CA ASN A 502 -3.62 21.15 -28.31
C ASN A 502 -4.76 21.24 -27.26
N ASN A 503 -4.42 21.34 -25.97
CA ASN A 503 -5.38 21.58 -24.91
C ASN A 503 -4.73 22.33 -23.75
N THR A 504 -5.17 23.56 -23.48
CA THR A 504 -4.60 24.40 -22.40
C THR A 504 -5.06 23.99 -20.99
N ASP A 505 -6.05 23.08 -20.90
CA ASP A 505 -6.54 22.43 -19.67
C ASP A 505 -5.74 21.14 -19.33
N ALA A 506 -4.68 20.86 -20.10
CA ALA A 506 -3.70 19.83 -19.82
C ALA A 506 -2.36 20.49 -19.42
N GLU A 507 -2.45 21.45 -18.50
CA GLU A 507 -1.37 22.32 -18.02
C GLU A 507 -0.50 21.65 -16.95
N GLY A 508 -1.09 20.85 -16.06
CA GLY A 508 -0.39 20.26 -14.92
C GLY A 508 0.82 19.43 -15.32
N ARG A 509 0.71 18.69 -16.42
CA ARG A 509 1.82 17.89 -16.96
C ARG A 509 2.93 18.77 -17.55
N LEU A 510 2.62 19.95 -18.09
CA LEU A 510 3.62 20.89 -18.61
C LEU A 510 4.48 21.43 -17.46
N VAL A 511 3.84 21.82 -16.35
CA VAL A 511 4.54 22.38 -15.19
C VAL A 511 5.38 21.31 -14.49
N LEU A 512 4.85 20.09 -14.37
CA LEU A 512 5.57 18.95 -13.78
C LEU A 512 6.76 18.51 -14.62
N SER A 513 6.65 18.51 -15.95
CA SER A 513 7.75 18.15 -16.84
C SER A 513 8.99 19.04 -16.63
N ASP A 514 8.82 20.34 -16.44
CA ASP A 514 9.94 21.23 -16.07
C ASP A 514 10.48 20.88 -14.67
N GLY A 515 9.59 20.61 -13.71
CA GLY A 515 9.95 20.26 -12.33
C GLY A 515 10.73 18.94 -12.19
N VAL A 516 10.33 17.88 -12.89
CA VAL A 516 11.04 16.59 -12.85
C VAL A 516 12.40 16.68 -13.54
N VAL A 517 12.50 17.44 -14.62
CA VAL A 517 13.79 17.68 -15.29
C VAL A 517 14.71 18.49 -14.40
N TYR A 518 14.21 19.53 -13.72
CA TYR A 518 14.96 20.27 -12.72
C TYR A 518 15.44 19.38 -11.57
N ALA A 519 14.57 18.52 -11.04
CA ALA A 519 14.94 17.56 -10.01
C ALA A 519 16.08 16.61 -10.46
N SER A 520 16.02 16.12 -11.69
CA SER A 520 17.07 15.24 -12.24
C SER A 520 18.37 16.00 -12.54
N ARG A 521 18.29 17.11 -13.28
CA ARG A 521 19.47 17.82 -13.80
C ARG A 521 20.16 18.68 -12.76
N ASP A 522 19.42 19.42 -11.95
CA ASP A 522 19.96 20.44 -11.05
C ASP A 522 20.18 19.87 -9.66
N LEU A 523 19.23 19.06 -9.16
CA LEU A 523 19.30 18.45 -7.82
C LEU A 523 19.96 17.06 -7.82
N LYS A 524 20.24 16.51 -9.02
CA LYS A 524 20.86 15.18 -9.19
C LYS A 524 20.10 14.06 -8.48
N ALA A 525 18.77 14.17 -8.42
CA ALA A 525 17.93 13.15 -7.81
C ALA A 525 17.90 11.87 -8.64
N ASP A 526 18.16 10.74 -8.01
CA ASP A 526 18.13 9.39 -8.60
C ASP A 526 16.76 8.73 -8.46
N THR A 527 15.95 9.19 -7.50
CA THR A 527 14.54 8.83 -7.39
C THR A 527 13.65 10.07 -7.44
N ILE A 528 12.70 10.09 -8.37
CA ILE A 528 11.79 11.21 -8.59
C ILE A 528 10.34 10.70 -8.42
N VAL A 529 9.59 11.36 -7.54
CA VAL A 529 8.18 11.06 -7.30
C VAL A 529 7.39 12.31 -7.60
N ASP A 530 6.55 12.30 -8.63
CA ASP A 530 5.71 13.45 -8.96
C ASP A 530 4.24 13.20 -8.64
N VAL A 531 3.58 14.25 -8.15
CA VAL A 531 2.28 14.18 -7.49
C VAL A 531 1.38 15.27 -8.03
N ALA A 532 0.18 14.87 -8.46
CA ALA A 532 -0.72 15.79 -9.11
C ALA A 532 -2.19 15.44 -8.95
N THR A 533 -3.03 16.47 -8.88
CA THR A 533 -4.44 16.40 -9.26
C THR A 533 -4.50 16.54 -10.79
N LEU A 534 -4.16 15.48 -11.53
CA LEU A 534 -3.80 15.65 -12.95
C LEU A 534 -4.98 15.45 -13.90
N THR A 535 -5.75 14.37 -13.73
CA THR A 535 -6.79 14.03 -14.71
C THR A 535 -8.12 13.69 -14.08
N GLY A 536 -9.22 14.20 -14.66
CA GLY A 536 -10.56 13.72 -14.32
C GLY A 536 -10.75 12.22 -14.61
N ALA A 537 -10.00 11.68 -15.59
CA ALA A 537 -10.02 10.28 -15.97
C ALA A 537 -9.47 9.34 -14.89
N GLN A 538 -8.63 9.82 -13.97
CA GLN A 538 -8.19 9.05 -12.81
C GLN A 538 -9.40 8.56 -12.00
N GLY A 539 -10.36 9.44 -11.73
CA GLY A 539 -11.57 9.09 -10.98
C GLY A 539 -12.43 8.03 -11.69
N THR A 540 -12.38 7.97 -13.02
CA THR A 540 -13.03 6.91 -13.80
C THR A 540 -12.25 5.59 -13.73
N ALA A 541 -10.90 5.65 -13.74
CA ALA A 541 -10.04 4.49 -13.79
C ALA A 541 -9.90 3.77 -12.43
N THR A 542 -9.61 4.51 -11.36
CA THR A 542 -9.32 3.95 -10.02
C THR A 542 -10.33 4.40 -8.96
N GLY A 543 -11.30 5.24 -9.32
CA GLY A 543 -12.34 5.68 -8.41
C GLY A 543 -11.91 6.85 -7.51
N LYS A 544 -12.72 7.07 -6.47
CA LYS A 544 -12.62 8.25 -5.60
C LYS A 544 -11.61 8.14 -4.46
N TYR A 545 -11.21 6.92 -4.11
CA TYR A 545 -10.40 6.65 -2.92
C TYR A 545 -8.99 6.15 -3.25
N HIS A 546 -8.75 5.70 -4.49
CA HIS A 546 -7.45 5.21 -4.93
C HIS A 546 -6.83 6.18 -5.92
N ALA A 547 -5.65 6.69 -5.62
CA ALA A 547 -4.81 7.37 -6.60
C ALA A 547 -4.42 6.39 -7.72
N GLY A 548 -4.32 6.89 -8.95
CA GLY A 548 -3.75 6.16 -10.07
C GLY A 548 -2.24 6.36 -10.09
N ILE A 549 -1.46 5.28 -10.18
CA ILE A 549 0.01 5.38 -10.21
C ILE A 549 0.60 4.77 -11.48
N VAL A 550 1.68 5.37 -11.96
CA VAL A 550 2.43 4.95 -13.16
C VAL A 550 3.91 5.03 -12.82
N SER A 551 4.70 3.99 -13.10
CA SER A 551 6.12 3.98 -12.75
C SER A 551 6.95 3.23 -13.77
N ASN A 552 8.19 3.67 -13.98
CA ASN A 552 9.21 2.90 -14.70
C ASN A 552 9.83 1.79 -13.83
N SER A 553 9.44 1.68 -12.56
CA SER A 553 10.02 0.78 -11.57
C SER A 553 8.93 -0.02 -10.86
N ALA A 554 8.82 -1.31 -11.18
CA ALA A 554 7.88 -2.23 -10.53
C ALA A 554 8.07 -2.28 -9.00
N ARG A 555 9.33 -2.09 -8.53
CA ARG A 555 9.65 -2.01 -7.11
C ARG A 555 9.05 -0.76 -6.48
N LEU A 556 9.15 0.40 -7.14
CA LEU A 556 8.62 1.66 -6.63
C LEU A 556 7.08 1.65 -6.60
N GLU A 557 6.48 1.12 -7.66
CA GLU A 557 5.03 0.89 -7.76
C GLU A 557 4.51 0.01 -6.60
N ALA A 558 5.12 -1.16 -6.37
CA ALA A 558 4.69 -2.07 -5.31
C ALA A 558 4.82 -1.44 -3.91
N ARG A 559 5.89 -0.68 -3.66
CA ARG A 559 6.10 0.05 -2.39
C ARG A 559 5.03 1.12 -2.18
N CYS A 560 4.65 1.83 -3.23
CA CYS A 560 3.61 2.84 -3.19
C CYS A 560 2.25 2.22 -2.79
N VAL A 561 1.87 1.11 -3.42
CA VAL A 561 0.63 0.39 -3.06
C VAL A 561 0.66 -0.10 -1.61
N ALA A 562 1.79 -0.67 -1.17
CA ALA A 562 1.95 -1.14 0.20
C ALA A 562 1.86 0.01 1.22
N ALA A 563 2.51 1.14 0.94
CA ALA A 563 2.42 2.33 1.76
C ALA A 563 0.99 2.84 1.87
N GLY A 564 0.28 2.91 0.74
CA GLY A 564 -1.13 3.33 0.71
C GLY A 564 -2.04 2.44 1.54
N LEU A 565 -1.79 1.13 1.60
CA LEU A 565 -2.55 0.23 2.48
C LEU A 565 -2.24 0.44 3.98
N ARG A 566 -1.04 0.92 4.33
CA ARG A 566 -0.61 1.14 5.72
C ARG A 566 -0.98 2.52 6.27
N CYS A 567 -1.12 3.51 5.41
CA CYS A 567 -1.57 4.85 5.80
C CYS A 567 -3.06 5.07 5.51
N GLY A 568 -3.58 4.31 4.55
CA GLY A 568 -4.97 4.35 4.14
C GLY A 568 -5.31 5.46 3.14
N ASP A 569 -4.31 6.19 2.65
CA ASP A 569 -4.40 6.91 1.38
C ASP A 569 -4.04 5.94 0.25
N LEU A 570 -5.06 5.40 -0.43
CA LEU A 570 -4.87 4.21 -1.26
C LEU A 570 -4.30 4.57 -2.65
N ALA A 571 -3.53 3.64 -3.22
CA ALA A 571 -3.04 3.71 -4.60
C ALA A 571 -3.36 2.42 -5.36
N HIS A 572 -3.54 2.54 -6.68
CA HIS A 572 -3.66 1.41 -7.57
C HIS A 572 -2.86 1.64 -8.86
N PRO A 573 -2.06 0.65 -9.31
CA PRO A 573 -1.26 0.78 -10.51
C PRO A 573 -2.13 0.85 -11.77
N LEU A 574 -1.71 1.71 -12.68
CA LEU A 574 -2.22 1.86 -14.03
C LEU A 574 -1.21 1.24 -15.02
N PRO A 575 -1.60 0.95 -16.27
CA PRO A 575 -0.67 0.43 -17.26
C PRO A 575 0.53 1.36 -17.49
N PHE A 576 1.75 0.84 -17.33
CA PHE A 576 2.97 1.46 -17.82
C PHE A 576 3.39 0.75 -19.13
N ALA A 577 3.10 1.38 -20.26
CA ALA A 577 3.45 0.86 -21.59
C ALA A 577 3.74 2.04 -22.54
N PRO A 578 4.91 2.70 -22.41
CA PRO A 578 5.31 3.81 -23.27
C PRO A 578 5.14 3.51 -24.77
N GLU A 579 5.49 2.30 -25.20
CA GLU A 579 5.44 1.84 -26.59
C GLU A 579 4.02 1.71 -27.17
N LEU A 580 3.01 1.56 -26.31
CA LEU A 580 1.60 1.45 -26.72
C LEU A 580 0.84 2.77 -26.60
N HIS A 581 1.27 3.63 -25.67
CA HIS A 581 0.49 4.78 -25.25
C HIS A 581 1.10 6.12 -25.67
N PHE A 582 2.41 6.20 -25.89
CA PHE A 582 3.05 7.50 -26.19
C PHE A 582 2.73 8.02 -27.60
N THR A 583 2.33 7.15 -28.53
CA THR A 583 1.87 7.55 -29.87
C THR A 583 0.67 8.50 -29.82
N GLU A 584 -0.11 8.50 -28.74
CA GLU A 584 -1.21 9.43 -28.49
C GLU A 584 -0.79 10.92 -28.52
N PHE A 585 0.49 11.20 -28.35
CA PHE A 585 1.05 12.57 -28.35
C PHE A 585 1.74 12.95 -29.65
N THR A 586 1.51 12.26 -30.75
CA THR A 586 2.18 12.59 -32.03
C THR A 586 1.82 14.01 -32.50
N SER A 587 2.85 14.79 -32.82
CA SER A 587 2.75 16.08 -33.49
C SER A 587 3.44 16.02 -34.86
N CYS A 588 2.97 16.84 -35.80
CA CYS A 588 3.63 17.01 -37.10
C CYS A 588 4.61 18.20 -37.13
N VAL A 589 4.63 19.04 -36.07
CA VAL A 589 5.36 20.31 -36.03
C VAL A 589 6.22 20.50 -34.76
N ALA A 590 6.07 19.63 -33.76
CA ALA A 590 6.83 19.61 -32.52
C ALA A 590 7.21 18.16 -32.16
N ASP A 591 7.99 17.98 -31.09
CA ASP A 591 8.35 16.63 -30.62
C ASP A 591 7.12 15.86 -30.12
N MET A 592 6.12 16.56 -29.56
CA MET A 592 4.88 15.98 -29.07
C MET A 592 3.75 17.00 -28.89
N LYS A 593 2.51 16.52 -28.70
CA LYS A 593 1.36 17.27 -28.20
C LYS A 593 1.21 17.11 -26.69
N ASN A 594 0.51 18.03 -26.03
CA ASN A 594 0.27 17.91 -24.59
C ASN A 594 -0.99 17.09 -24.20
N SER A 595 -1.95 16.92 -25.10
CA SER A 595 -3.15 16.11 -24.88
C SER A 595 -3.25 14.96 -25.86
N VAL A 596 -3.74 13.82 -25.36
CA VAL A 596 -3.94 12.58 -26.13
C VAL A 596 -4.91 12.77 -27.29
N ALA A 597 -4.72 12.04 -28.38
CA ALA A 597 -5.64 11.99 -29.50
C ALA A 597 -6.94 11.23 -29.14
N ASP A 598 -6.82 10.07 -28.51
CA ASP A 598 -7.95 9.30 -27.97
C ASP A 598 -7.99 9.33 -26.43
N ARG A 599 -9.04 9.94 -25.89
CA ARG A 599 -9.27 10.02 -24.44
C ARG A 599 -9.65 8.68 -23.81
N ASN A 600 -10.05 7.68 -24.59
CA ASN A 600 -10.43 6.36 -24.10
C ASN A 600 -9.25 5.38 -24.02
N ASN A 601 -8.05 5.78 -24.43
CA ASN A 601 -6.86 4.93 -24.42
C ASN A 601 -5.96 5.24 -23.22
N ALA A 602 -6.32 4.72 -22.04
CA ALA A 602 -5.52 4.82 -20.81
C ALA A 602 -5.06 6.25 -20.45
N GLN A 603 -5.95 7.24 -20.58
CA GLN A 603 -5.61 8.66 -20.45
C GLN A 603 -4.77 9.05 -19.21
N PRO A 604 -5.01 8.53 -17.99
CA PRO A 604 -4.16 8.84 -16.83
C PRO A 604 -2.73 8.28 -16.97
N SER A 605 -2.56 7.08 -17.56
CA SER A 605 -1.25 6.53 -17.92
C SER A 605 -0.51 7.42 -18.90
N CYS A 606 -1.18 7.85 -19.97
CA CYS A 606 -0.60 8.75 -20.96
C CYS A 606 -0.16 10.09 -20.32
N ALA A 607 -0.94 10.62 -19.37
CA ALA A 607 -0.60 11.85 -18.67
C ALA A 607 0.71 11.74 -17.87
N GLY A 608 0.91 10.62 -17.16
CA GLY A 608 2.18 10.33 -16.51
C GLY A 608 3.32 10.13 -17.52
N LEU A 609 3.08 9.37 -18.59
CA LEU A 609 4.08 9.11 -19.63
C LEU A 609 4.54 10.38 -20.34
N PHE A 610 3.67 11.38 -20.50
CA PHE A 610 4.06 12.71 -20.97
C PHE A 610 5.17 13.28 -20.08
N ILE A 611 5.00 13.26 -18.75
CA ILE A 611 5.96 13.77 -17.78
C ILE A 611 7.29 12.99 -17.87
N LEU A 612 7.23 11.65 -17.84
CA LEU A 612 8.44 10.81 -17.97
C LEU A 612 9.19 11.05 -19.28
N SER A 613 8.49 11.32 -20.38
CA SER A 613 9.14 11.54 -21.67
C SER A 613 10.13 12.71 -21.65
N HIS A 614 9.96 13.68 -20.75
CA HIS A 614 10.89 14.81 -20.57
C HIS A 614 12.16 14.45 -19.79
N LEU A 615 12.11 13.41 -18.94
CA LEU A 615 13.30 12.77 -18.39
C LEU A 615 13.96 11.83 -19.41
N GLY A 616 13.16 11.25 -20.30
CA GLY A 616 13.53 10.14 -21.19
C GLY A 616 12.99 8.82 -20.66
N PHE A 617 12.46 7.96 -21.54
CA PHE A 617 11.98 6.63 -21.14
C PHE A 617 13.11 5.69 -20.69
N ASP A 618 14.35 6.02 -21.05
CA ASP A 618 15.59 5.40 -20.65
C ASP A 618 16.23 6.05 -19.42
N PHE A 619 15.51 6.93 -18.70
CA PHE A 619 15.98 7.54 -17.47
C PHE A 619 16.52 6.45 -16.50
N PRO A 620 17.80 6.51 -16.10
CA PRO A 620 18.43 5.44 -15.32
C PRO A 620 17.96 5.40 -13.87
N GLY A 621 17.31 6.47 -13.39
CA GLY A 621 16.74 6.55 -12.05
C GLY A 621 15.35 5.91 -11.95
N SER A 622 14.80 5.91 -10.74
CA SER A 622 13.44 5.45 -10.50
C SER A 622 12.47 6.62 -10.52
N TRP A 623 11.35 6.46 -11.23
CA TRP A 623 10.31 7.47 -11.38
C TRP A 623 8.93 6.91 -11.06
N LEU A 624 8.13 7.66 -10.29
CA LEU A 624 6.76 7.33 -9.95
C LEU A 624 5.87 8.57 -10.08
N HIS A 625 4.87 8.48 -10.95
CA HIS A 625 3.78 9.44 -11.05
C HIS A 625 2.58 9.00 -10.23
N ILE A 626 1.96 9.97 -9.55
CA ILE A 626 0.78 9.77 -8.71
C ILE A 626 -0.29 10.78 -9.11
N ASP A 627 -1.34 10.29 -9.76
CA ASP A 627 -2.56 11.04 -10.03
C ASP A 627 -3.57 10.83 -8.90
N MET A 628 -3.82 11.88 -8.13
CA MET A 628 -4.69 11.87 -6.96
C MET A 628 -5.85 12.88 -7.10
N ALA A 629 -6.28 13.19 -8.33
CA ALA A 629 -7.35 14.14 -8.59
C ALA A 629 -8.63 13.87 -7.77
N ALA A 630 -9.21 12.68 -7.85
CA ALA A 630 -10.43 12.34 -7.13
C ALA A 630 -10.21 12.13 -5.61
N PRO A 631 -9.15 11.45 -5.15
CA PRO A 631 -8.83 11.34 -3.72
C PRO A 631 -8.66 12.69 -3.02
N ALA A 632 -7.99 13.66 -3.64
CA ALA A 632 -7.73 14.97 -3.02
C ALA A 632 -9.01 15.79 -2.74
N HIS A 633 -10.09 15.53 -3.49
CA HIS A 633 -11.39 16.16 -3.30
C HIS A 633 -12.35 15.33 -2.44
N CYS A 634 -12.01 14.09 -2.14
CA CYS A 634 -12.80 13.26 -1.24
C CYS A 634 -12.46 13.62 0.20
N VAL A 635 -13.47 14.12 0.92
CA VAL A 635 -13.38 14.59 2.31
C VAL A 635 -13.00 13.48 3.32
N TYR A 636 -12.50 12.31 2.90
CA TYR A 636 -12.26 11.14 3.75
C TYR A 636 -10.79 10.81 3.97
N THR A 637 -9.87 11.39 3.22
CA THR A 637 -8.45 11.00 3.22
C THR A 637 -7.65 12.09 2.57
N MET A 638 -6.71 12.69 3.28
CA MET A 638 -5.67 13.53 2.69
C MET A 638 -4.48 13.46 3.65
N ILE A 639 -3.33 12.96 3.16
CA ILE A 639 -1.95 13.24 3.62
C ILE A 639 -1.39 12.27 4.68
N ASP A 640 -1.76 11.00 4.59
CA ASP A 640 -1.03 9.92 5.25
C ASP A 640 -0.20 9.11 4.22
N TYR A 641 -0.51 9.29 2.92
CA TYR A 641 0.14 8.70 1.74
C TYR A 641 1.66 8.81 1.74
N PHE A 642 2.13 10.04 1.96
CA PHE A 642 3.48 10.42 1.60
C PHE A 642 4.47 10.10 2.70
N SER A 643 4.17 10.45 3.95
CA SER A 643 5.07 10.22 5.08
C SER A 643 5.50 8.76 5.22
N LYS A 644 4.56 7.81 5.13
CA LYS A 644 4.88 6.36 5.24
C LYS A 644 5.45 5.76 3.98
N PHE A 645 5.02 6.20 2.79
CA PHE A 645 5.72 5.81 1.57
C PHE A 645 7.20 6.17 1.67
N LEU A 646 7.52 7.26 2.35
CA LEU A 646 8.86 7.86 2.39
C LEU A 646 9.67 7.37 3.59
N GLN A 647 9.05 7.12 4.74
CA GLN A 647 9.68 6.39 5.83
C GLN A 647 9.96 4.94 5.42
N TYR A 648 9.06 4.28 4.67
CA TYR A 648 9.31 2.99 4.02
C TYR A 648 10.37 3.14 2.92
N PHE A 649 10.36 4.24 2.13
CA PHE A 649 11.37 4.54 1.11
C PHE A 649 12.79 4.56 1.70
N VAL A 650 12.95 5.29 2.82
CA VAL A 650 14.18 5.52 3.58
C VAL A 650 14.59 4.31 4.42
N THR A 651 13.68 3.64 5.15
CA THR A 651 14.01 2.45 5.97
C THR A 651 14.36 1.21 5.14
N THR A 652 13.83 1.04 3.92
CA THR A 652 14.23 -0.11 3.08
C THR A 652 15.56 0.11 2.34
N GLN A 653 15.97 1.37 2.09
CA GLN A 653 17.36 1.67 1.69
C GLN A 653 18.32 1.36 2.85
N LEU A 654 17.91 1.67 4.09
CA LEU A 654 18.66 1.32 5.29
C LEU A 654 18.75 -0.19 5.55
N ASN A 655 17.69 -0.98 5.36
CA ASN A 655 17.75 -2.43 5.65
C ASN A 655 18.58 -3.25 4.64
N ILE A 656 18.87 -2.73 3.44
CA ILE A 656 19.74 -3.42 2.47
C ILE A 656 21.23 -3.09 2.68
N LEU A 657 21.55 -2.04 3.46
CA LEU A 657 22.94 -1.65 3.76
C LEU A 657 23.34 -1.74 5.25
N PHE A 658 22.42 -1.63 6.22
CA PHE A 658 22.77 -1.47 7.64
C PHE A 658 22.78 -2.74 8.50
N TYR A 659 22.48 -3.93 7.95
CA TYR A 659 22.88 -5.18 8.63
C TYR A 659 24.39 -5.46 8.53
N ARG A 660 25.19 -4.55 7.94
CA ARG A 660 26.64 -4.65 7.87
C ARG A 660 27.43 -3.64 8.73
N TYR A 661 26.80 -2.65 9.36
CA TYR A 661 27.55 -1.60 10.08
C TYR A 661 26.82 -1.01 11.30
N LYS A 662 26.46 -1.86 12.27
CA LYS A 662 26.27 -1.42 13.66
C LYS A 662 26.87 -2.46 14.62
N SER A 663 28.19 -2.41 14.77
CA SER A 663 28.88 -2.98 15.93
C SER A 663 30.14 -2.18 16.17
N THR A 664 30.35 -1.75 17.41
CA THR A 664 31.52 -0.94 17.80
C THR A 664 32.82 -1.78 17.69
N PRO A 665 33.99 -1.16 17.47
CA PRO A 665 35.27 -1.88 17.30
C PRO A 665 35.63 -2.80 18.49
N GLU A 666 35.17 -2.47 19.68
CA GLU A 666 35.41 -3.23 20.91
C GLU A 666 34.49 -4.46 21.05
N GLU A 667 33.25 -4.36 20.57
CA GLU A 667 32.35 -5.51 20.42
C GLU A 667 32.81 -6.45 19.30
N GLU A 668 33.37 -5.91 18.22
CA GLU A 668 33.95 -6.68 17.12
C GLU A 668 35.12 -7.56 17.58
N LYS A 669 35.94 -7.09 18.53
CA LYS A 669 37.05 -7.85 19.10
C LYS A 669 36.57 -8.98 20.02
N SER A 670 35.57 -8.71 20.86
CA SER A 670 34.91 -9.70 21.74
C SER A 670 34.20 -10.80 20.94
N ILE A 671 33.55 -10.43 19.83
CA ILE A 671 32.84 -11.35 18.94
C ILE A 671 33.84 -12.16 18.10
N LYS A 672 34.92 -11.56 17.58
CA LYS A 672 36.00 -12.28 16.88
C LYS A 672 36.73 -13.27 17.79
N GLU A 673 36.96 -12.93 19.06
CA GLU A 673 37.55 -13.84 20.05
C GLU A 673 36.59 -14.97 20.46
N ARG A 674 35.27 -14.70 20.56
CA ARG A 674 34.24 -15.73 20.79
C ARG A 674 34.05 -16.65 19.58
N PHE A 675 34.07 -16.11 18.37
CA PHE A 675 34.03 -16.90 17.13
C PHE A 675 35.30 -17.74 16.99
N ALA A 676 36.50 -17.19 17.19
CA ALA A 676 37.75 -17.96 17.13
C ALA A 676 37.81 -19.11 18.15
N LYS A 677 37.23 -18.93 19.34
CA LYS A 677 37.06 -20.02 20.33
C LYS A 677 36.07 -21.09 19.86
N ASN A 678 34.95 -20.71 19.25
CA ASN A 678 33.93 -21.65 18.78
C ASN A 678 34.34 -22.37 17.48
N THR A 679 35.07 -21.73 16.57
CA THR A 679 35.57 -22.35 15.34
C THR A 679 36.67 -23.37 15.62
N LYS A 680 37.49 -23.16 16.68
CA LYS A 680 38.47 -24.17 17.14
C LYS A 680 37.79 -25.41 17.74
N LEU A 681 36.65 -25.23 18.42
CA LEU A 681 35.85 -26.32 18.99
C LEU A 681 35.14 -27.14 17.90
N VAL A 682 34.68 -26.49 16.83
CA VAL A 682 34.05 -27.14 15.67
C VAL A 682 35.09 -27.86 14.79
N SER A 683 36.28 -27.28 14.61
CA SER A 683 37.40 -27.89 13.88
C SER A 683 37.97 -29.14 14.57
N GLN A 684 38.11 -29.14 15.92
CA GLN A 684 38.56 -30.32 16.66
C GLN A 684 37.53 -31.47 16.65
N ASN A 685 36.24 -31.16 16.63
CA ASN A 685 35.18 -32.16 16.56
C ASN A 685 34.99 -32.76 15.16
N LEU A 686 35.23 -31.98 14.09
CA LEU A 686 35.20 -32.50 12.71
C LEU A 686 36.40 -33.39 12.38
N THR A 687 37.59 -33.11 12.94
CA THR A 687 38.80 -33.92 12.71
C THR A 687 38.70 -35.31 13.37
N ASN A 688 38.02 -35.42 14.52
CA ASN A 688 37.79 -36.69 15.20
C ASN A 688 36.68 -37.55 14.56
N MET A 689 35.78 -36.95 13.77
CA MET A 689 34.69 -37.66 13.09
C MET A 689 35.11 -38.25 11.74
N VAL A 690 36.12 -37.69 11.07
CA VAL A 690 36.57 -38.13 9.74
C VAL A 690 37.61 -39.27 9.79
N VAL A 691 38.27 -39.51 10.93
CA VAL A 691 39.25 -40.61 11.07
C VAL A 691 38.62 -42.01 11.23
N LYS A 692 37.29 -42.12 11.35
CA LYS A 692 36.61 -43.41 11.58
C LYS A 692 35.93 -44.06 10.37
N ASN A 693 35.86 -43.42 9.19
CA ASN A 693 35.02 -43.94 8.09
C ASN A 693 35.66 -44.04 6.69
N THR A 694 36.99 -44.15 6.59
CA THR A 694 37.66 -44.47 5.30
C THR A 694 38.76 -45.51 5.47
N LYS A 695 38.33 -46.76 5.71
CA LYS A 695 39.06 -47.97 5.29
C LYS A 695 38.12 -48.85 4.49
N GLN A 696 38.00 -48.60 3.19
CA GLN A 696 37.85 -49.67 2.18
C GLN A 696 37.98 -49.11 0.75
N ASN A 697 39.12 -49.47 0.15
CA ASN A 697 39.44 -49.67 -1.26
C ASN A 697 38.44 -49.20 -2.34
N ILE A 698 38.83 -48.23 -3.16
CA ILE A 698 38.73 -48.30 -4.64
C ILE A 698 39.96 -47.62 -5.26
N LYS A 699 40.57 -48.28 -6.26
CA LYS A 699 41.81 -47.93 -6.96
C LYS A 699 41.50 -47.43 -8.39
N LEU A 700 42.28 -46.42 -8.83
CA LEU A 700 42.72 -46.07 -10.21
C LEU A 700 41.72 -45.39 -11.19
N PRO A 701 42.18 -44.70 -12.27
CA PRO A 701 43.40 -43.90 -12.44
C PRO A 701 43.20 -42.53 -13.14
N HIS A 702 44.29 -41.75 -13.15
CA HIS A 702 44.60 -40.50 -13.88
C HIS A 702 43.91 -40.22 -15.22
N PHE A 703 43.62 -38.93 -15.50
CA PHE A 703 44.13 -38.22 -16.69
C PHE A 703 44.10 -36.69 -16.53
N ASN A 704 45.12 -36.05 -17.11
CA ASN A 704 45.44 -34.61 -17.11
C ASN A 704 44.60 -33.78 -18.09
N SER A 705 44.56 -32.46 -17.81
CA SER A 705 44.42 -31.31 -18.74
C SER A 705 43.20 -31.27 -19.67
N ILE A 706 42.34 -30.26 -19.54
CA ILE A 706 42.42 -28.88 -20.05
C ILE A 706 41.39 -28.05 -19.27
#